data_AF-A0A654IFT7-F1
#
_entry.id   AF-A0A654IFT7-F1
#
_cell.length_a   1.000
_cell.length_b   1.000
_cell.length_c   1.000
_cell.angle_alpha   90.00
_cell.angle_beta   90.00
_cell.angle_gamma   90.00
#
_symmetry.space_group_name_H-M   'P 1'
#
loop_
_entity.id
_entity.type
_entity.pdbx_description
1 polymer ?
#
loop_
_entity_poly.entity_id
_entity_poly.type
_entity_poly.pdbx_seq_one_letter_code
_entity_poly.pdbx_strand_id
1 'polypeptide(L)'
;MLKFIKNNKWWVAIISVFAVFLSSFGIFAKSFVDSNKQKVVNKIENYIKASSYAVQSRILKETENLNEDYLNQKIGKKPLLNEFNNNFIWQPNNNKTTSLDTISDLWKTYFGSTDNVLKKDLQIQYQNNNKLENIKSSKGEITPKNIDFLLTISKSLEKFLNGFAPSLASLGISFLQSTVLQHRDDPNFEKYKSGITSVANAIENNRETFNYLGKVLTPANLDENYYKNLTVKQAITKNINKLASVITNNKDFASQTDVDKLPEALDKLLVDLELDSITNIFSHIKIDNGNVQGLDKIFSKIKDLFDKSTFTKLKQKSLEILNKITPHLATYLYSELFFGLYYVANNDLKNPEDLLKQKVDDSVFIAFTKNKLDLNVLVDGLVKVLKNKKDFERLYDFIFKRFDQNKIFNNINTLGTDTGTGSLLYDLINWLEKKLYNVSNTLSTIIRFAELALNDANIQKTIKEKIVGFIKSKLPEISNGTWKVEFKKSEQDALEISLTFLGLRTPLYLKTNLFGSDGIINQLINIFKSFDESIKYLSETLFKYLKNTLYLKRSDKLSLSPIQKLIDNVNAFLKNNKNIYATIAQTAITIWPLGKPDIEIKTIYDFLTLPYNQEFLNGLVFKRAGEQLKPIIDKIKSFLESLKNYRFIEEPTKLKDQFPEYLEKLSKYVKTYEKNDISGFNLLDSLYDGNIVSDFISKWINFLTKDITKEDNPILPILRAINKSEKLEKLEQIKNQWTSKISDLAKKIDNYSNISKIRNIKLQLPKELVDQFGLQSLDGLNITELLEGLSNYIKDYLKANPNKVIGFNISSIGMMLSALTVKVGVEFRKDLSKNNFLYDKHTRQNKSKTVLKALADGFDSHDNSSDVGSDSVRNRKEWSYYNWDKIHFYINGFNEPYTLDRTNLKEEFSYSPLHMLIGINPDKTTYFKGSIGYAIGSLFGGLNTTDPNYNLSIENKNDATGILNVFNYVLDQKDKELKKHEDQIATQYYDKDAWETKVINSSEDEINYELIRLKSSKTQESKQLGSRFKVKLAKKKHSSYWEITQIIAVDYKAA
;
A
#
# COMPACT_ATOMS: atom_id res chain seq x y z
N MET A 1 -8.74 1.11 -5.29
CA MET A 1 -9.04 0.97 -3.84
C MET A 1 -10.31 1.71 -3.42
N LEU A 2 -10.52 3.00 -3.72
CA LEU A 2 -11.82 3.64 -3.40
C LEU A 2 -12.98 3.25 -4.32
N LYS A 3 -12.76 2.90 -5.59
CA LYS A 3 -13.79 2.16 -6.38
C LYS A 3 -14.11 0.76 -5.82
N PHE A 4 -13.16 0.17 -5.07
CA PHE A 4 -13.35 -1.10 -4.35
C PHE A 4 -14.09 -0.86 -3.04
N ILE A 5 -13.82 0.23 -2.32
CA ILE A 5 -14.46 0.62 -1.06
C ILE A 5 -15.87 1.19 -1.28
N LYS A 6 -16.10 1.91 -2.39
CA LYS A 6 -17.35 2.58 -2.74
C LYS A 6 -18.37 1.63 -3.39
N ASN A 7 -17.92 0.53 -4.01
CA ASN A 7 -18.79 -0.46 -4.64
C ASN A 7 -18.86 -1.81 -3.91
N ASN A 8 -17.91 -2.15 -3.04
CA ASN A 8 -17.97 -3.41 -2.31
C ASN A 8 -18.30 -3.16 -0.84
N LYS A 9 -19.29 -3.90 -0.34
CA LYS A 9 -19.63 -4.01 1.08
C LYS A 9 -18.60 -4.92 1.77
N TRP A 10 -17.30 -4.65 1.65
CA TRP A 10 -16.25 -5.63 1.97
C TRP A 10 -15.90 -5.71 3.47
N TRP A 11 -16.02 -4.61 4.22
CA TRP A 11 -15.98 -4.64 5.69
C TRP A 11 -17.16 -5.41 6.26
N VAL A 12 -18.30 -5.40 5.55
CA VAL A 12 -19.47 -6.24 5.82
C VAL A 12 -19.17 -7.69 5.51
N ALA A 13 -18.38 -8.05 4.50
CA ALA A 13 -17.99 -9.46 4.30
C ALA A 13 -17.07 -9.98 5.41
N ILE A 14 -16.13 -9.17 5.91
CA ILE A 14 -15.27 -9.55 7.06
C ILE A 14 -16.14 -9.62 8.33
N ILE A 15 -16.95 -8.60 8.61
CA ILE A 15 -17.89 -8.59 9.73
C ILE A 15 -18.99 -9.65 9.58
N SER A 16 -19.40 -10.04 8.36
CA SER A 16 -20.39 -11.09 8.08
C SER A 16 -19.79 -12.48 8.16
N VAL A 17 -18.52 -12.69 7.80
CA VAL A 17 -17.85 -13.95 8.10
C VAL A 17 -17.73 -14.13 9.62
N PHE A 18 -17.45 -13.06 10.37
CA PHE A 18 -17.50 -13.07 11.83
C PHE A 18 -18.94 -13.15 12.40
N ALA A 19 -19.90 -12.42 11.85
CA ALA A 19 -21.29 -12.34 12.32
C ALA A 19 -22.10 -13.58 11.97
N VAL A 20 -21.78 -14.27 10.87
CA VAL A 20 -22.39 -15.55 10.55
C VAL A 20 -21.76 -16.65 11.41
N PHE A 21 -20.47 -16.58 11.77
CA PHE A 21 -19.86 -17.45 12.80
C PHE A 21 -20.43 -17.20 14.22
N LEU A 22 -20.76 -15.95 14.56
CA LEU A 22 -21.38 -15.56 15.84
C LEU A 22 -22.88 -15.85 15.91
N SER A 23 -23.62 -15.70 14.80
CA SER A 23 -25.05 -16.04 14.74
C SER A 23 -25.28 -17.54 14.86
N SER A 24 -24.29 -18.34 14.44
CA SER A 24 -24.26 -19.80 14.61
C SER A 24 -24.22 -20.23 16.06
N PHE A 25 -23.44 -19.53 16.89
CA PHE A 25 -23.25 -19.84 18.30
C PHE A 25 -24.37 -19.29 19.19
N GLY A 26 -24.99 -18.17 18.79
CA GLY A 26 -26.15 -17.58 19.47
C GLY A 26 -27.42 -18.43 19.42
N ILE A 27 -27.55 -19.31 18.42
CA ILE A 27 -28.69 -20.23 18.26
C ILE A 27 -28.59 -21.44 19.22
N PHE A 28 -27.37 -21.85 19.62
CA PHE A 28 -27.14 -23.00 20.50
C PHE A 28 -27.50 -22.73 21.98
N ALA A 29 -27.34 -21.49 22.46
CA ALA A 29 -27.65 -21.13 23.85
C ALA A 29 -29.16 -20.92 24.12
N LYS A 30 -29.96 -20.72 23.08
CA LYS A 30 -31.38 -20.37 23.18
C LYS A 30 -32.32 -21.59 23.27
N SER A 31 -31.83 -22.82 23.07
CA SER A 31 -32.66 -24.03 23.02
C SER A 31 -32.70 -24.87 24.31
N PHE A 32 -32.13 -24.39 25.42
CA PHE A 32 -32.01 -25.16 26.67
C PHE A 32 -32.90 -24.67 27.81
N VAL A 33 -33.55 -23.52 27.66
CA VAL A 33 -34.38 -22.92 28.71
C VAL A 33 -35.75 -22.64 28.12
N ASP A 34 -36.68 -23.60 28.25
CA ASP A 34 -38.11 -23.32 28.46
C ASP A 34 -38.93 -24.63 28.48
N SER A 35 -39.05 -25.25 29.66
CA SER A 35 -40.16 -26.14 29.97
C SER A 35 -40.49 -26.10 31.46
N ASN A 36 -41.60 -25.47 31.86
CA ASN A 36 -42.59 -26.10 32.77
C ASN A 36 -43.82 -25.23 33.14
N LYS A 37 -44.95 -25.92 32.92
CA LYS A 37 -46.35 -25.91 33.43
C LYS A 37 -46.86 -25.00 34.58
N GLN A 38 -48.07 -24.46 34.28
CA GLN A 38 -49.43 -24.62 34.91
C GLN A 38 -49.99 -23.77 36.10
N LYS A 39 -51.21 -23.25 35.81
CA LYS A 39 -52.53 -23.15 36.51
C LYS A 39 -52.67 -22.40 37.84
N VAL A 40 -53.50 -21.34 37.86
CA VAL A 40 -53.98 -20.62 39.06
C VAL A 40 -55.44 -20.11 38.90
N VAL A 41 -56.14 -19.99 40.04
CA VAL A 41 -57.56 -19.70 40.29
C VAL A 41 -57.91 -18.19 40.24
N ASN A 42 -59.13 -17.89 39.79
CA ASN A 42 -59.64 -16.56 39.39
C ASN A 42 -60.12 -15.66 40.55
N LYS A 43 -59.55 -14.45 40.68
CA LYS A 43 -60.23 -13.26 41.25
C LYS A 43 -60.20 -12.15 40.21
N ILE A 44 -61.37 -11.64 39.82
CA ILE A 44 -61.53 -10.57 38.80
C ILE A 44 -60.69 -9.33 39.15
N GLU A 45 -60.65 -8.95 40.43
CA GLU A 45 -59.84 -7.81 40.91
C GLU A 45 -58.33 -7.99 40.62
N ASN A 46 -57.81 -9.21 40.72
CA ASN A 46 -56.41 -9.50 40.45
C ASN A 46 -56.12 -9.47 38.94
N TYR A 47 -57.07 -9.88 38.09
CA TYR A 47 -56.97 -9.71 36.63
C TYR A 47 -56.95 -8.25 36.21
N ILE A 48 -57.76 -7.41 36.85
CA ILE A 48 -57.79 -5.96 36.60
C ILE A 48 -56.48 -5.32 37.06
N LYS A 49 -56.01 -5.62 38.28
CA LYS A 49 -54.72 -5.12 38.79
C LYS A 49 -53.56 -5.55 37.91
N ALA A 50 -53.47 -6.83 37.57
CA ALA A 50 -52.40 -7.37 36.73
C ALA A 50 -52.44 -6.77 35.30
N SER A 51 -53.61 -6.68 34.67
CA SER A 51 -53.74 -6.07 33.33
C SER A 51 -53.52 -4.56 33.34
N SER A 52 -53.90 -3.85 34.41
CA SER A 52 -53.77 -2.39 34.48
C SER A 52 -52.31 -1.96 34.35
N TYR A 53 -51.38 -2.66 35.01
CA TYR A 53 -49.96 -2.42 34.85
C TYR A 53 -49.45 -2.72 33.45
N ALA A 54 -49.95 -3.76 32.78
CA ALA A 54 -49.58 -4.05 31.40
C ALA A 54 -50.08 -2.95 30.44
N VAL A 55 -51.32 -2.47 30.62
CA VAL A 55 -51.90 -1.37 29.83
C VAL A 55 -51.18 -0.05 30.09
N GLN A 56 -50.80 0.25 31.33
CA GLN A 56 -49.97 1.40 31.67
C GLN A 56 -48.63 1.37 30.92
N SER A 57 -47.95 0.21 30.88
CA SER A 57 -46.73 0.03 30.08
C SER A 57 -46.97 0.37 28.61
N ARG A 58 -48.09 -0.08 28.03
CA ARG A 58 -48.41 0.19 26.62
C ARG A 58 -48.65 1.67 26.37
N ILE A 59 -49.39 2.34 27.24
CA ILE A 59 -49.65 3.78 27.10
C ILE A 59 -48.35 4.57 27.22
N LEU A 60 -47.46 4.22 28.16
CA LEU A 60 -46.17 4.88 28.35
C LEU A 60 -45.21 4.64 27.18
N LYS A 61 -45.18 3.44 26.61
CA LYS A 61 -44.44 3.17 25.37
C LYS A 61 -44.89 4.11 24.24
N GLU A 62 -46.19 4.25 24.05
CA GLU A 62 -46.78 5.04 22.96
C GLU A 62 -46.73 6.56 23.21
N THR A 63 -46.66 7.01 24.47
CA THR A 63 -46.65 8.45 24.83
C THR A 63 -45.28 9.02 25.16
N GLU A 64 -44.36 8.20 25.65
CA GLU A 64 -43.03 8.61 26.14
C GLU A 64 -41.88 7.93 25.43
N ASN A 65 -42.13 7.03 24.45
CA ASN A 65 -41.10 6.27 23.73
C ASN A 65 -40.20 5.42 24.66
N LEU A 66 -40.72 4.96 25.80
CA LEU A 66 -39.94 4.10 26.71
C LEU A 66 -39.75 2.69 26.11
N ASN A 67 -38.56 2.12 26.30
CA ASN A 67 -38.26 0.77 25.87
C ASN A 67 -39.18 -0.27 26.55
N GLU A 68 -39.75 -1.17 25.75
CA GLU A 68 -40.74 -2.17 26.18
C GLU A 68 -40.15 -3.20 27.16
N ASP A 69 -38.91 -3.64 26.94
CA ASP A 69 -38.23 -4.61 27.81
C ASP A 69 -37.83 -3.97 29.13
N TYR A 70 -37.41 -2.71 29.11
CA TYR A 70 -37.15 -1.91 30.31
C TYR A 70 -38.44 -1.67 31.13
N LEU A 71 -39.55 -1.32 30.47
CA LEU A 71 -40.86 -1.23 31.13
C LEU A 71 -41.22 -2.59 31.74
N ASN A 72 -41.14 -3.69 31.00
CA ASN A 72 -41.45 -5.02 31.52
C ASN A 72 -40.56 -5.44 32.69
N GLN A 73 -39.25 -5.14 32.66
CA GLN A 73 -38.35 -5.47 33.76
C GLN A 73 -38.56 -4.59 34.99
N LYS A 74 -38.77 -3.28 34.84
CA LYS A 74 -38.93 -2.38 35.99
C LYS A 74 -40.30 -2.53 36.64
N ILE A 75 -41.34 -2.66 35.82
CA ILE A 75 -42.71 -2.93 36.26
C ILE A 75 -42.78 -4.33 36.84
N GLY A 76 -42.33 -5.32 36.06
CA GLY A 76 -42.34 -6.71 36.45
C GLY A 76 -41.57 -6.97 37.73
N LYS A 77 -40.49 -6.24 38.05
CA LYS A 77 -39.72 -6.40 39.29
C LYS A 77 -40.23 -5.57 40.49
N LYS A 78 -41.27 -4.74 40.33
CA LYS A 78 -41.81 -3.99 41.48
C LYS A 78 -42.34 -4.98 42.53
N PRO A 79 -41.96 -4.83 43.81
CA PRO A 79 -42.49 -5.67 44.87
C PRO A 79 -44.00 -5.46 45.01
N LEU A 80 -44.75 -6.56 45.03
CA LEU A 80 -46.19 -6.53 45.24
C LEU A 80 -46.55 -5.86 46.58
N LEU A 81 -45.69 -5.92 47.60
CA LEU A 81 -45.88 -5.25 48.89
C LEU A 81 -45.79 -3.71 48.86
N ASN A 82 -45.08 -3.16 47.86
CA ASN A 82 -44.96 -1.70 47.73
C ASN A 82 -46.16 -1.10 46.99
N GLU A 83 -46.76 -1.89 46.12
CA GLU A 83 -47.88 -1.50 45.26
C GLU A 83 -49.24 -1.93 45.86
N PHE A 84 -49.25 -3.02 46.63
CA PHE A 84 -50.42 -3.58 47.31
C PHE A 84 -50.14 -3.81 48.80
N ASN A 85 -51.18 -3.82 49.63
CA ASN A 85 -51.01 -4.05 51.07
C ASN A 85 -50.65 -5.53 51.40
N ASN A 86 -50.16 -5.77 52.62
CA ASN A 86 -49.78 -7.11 53.10
C ASN A 86 -50.92 -8.15 53.10
N ASN A 87 -52.17 -7.73 52.87
CA ASN A 87 -53.35 -8.58 52.82
C ASN A 87 -53.76 -8.92 51.37
N PHE A 88 -53.00 -8.50 50.36
CA PHE A 88 -53.24 -8.83 48.97
C PHE A 88 -53.01 -10.33 48.72
N ILE A 89 -54.01 -11.04 48.19
CA ILE A 89 -53.96 -12.49 47.96
C ILE A 89 -53.97 -12.73 46.45
N TRP A 90 -52.87 -13.24 45.90
CA TRP A 90 -52.67 -13.39 44.45
C TRP A 90 -52.20 -14.80 44.02
N GLN A 91 -51.81 -15.67 44.96
CA GLN A 91 -51.48 -17.08 44.72
C GLN A 91 -52.64 -18.01 45.14
N PRO A 92 -52.82 -19.19 44.51
CA PRO A 92 -53.96 -20.08 44.78
C PRO A 92 -53.87 -20.81 46.13
N ASN A 93 -52.67 -21.02 46.65
CA ASN A 93 -52.43 -21.65 47.94
C ASN A 93 -52.02 -20.55 48.92
N ASN A 94 -52.94 -20.23 49.82
CA ASN A 94 -53.01 -19.05 50.68
C ASN A 94 -51.75 -18.76 51.52
N ASN A 95 -50.72 -18.14 50.92
CA ASN A 95 -49.60 -17.50 51.61
C ASN A 95 -49.62 -16.00 51.32
N LYS A 96 -49.44 -15.19 52.36
CA LYS A 96 -49.36 -13.72 52.29
C LYS A 96 -48.30 -13.29 51.27
N THR A 97 -48.52 -12.16 50.59
CA THR A 97 -47.51 -11.55 49.72
C THR A 97 -46.20 -11.36 50.47
N THR A 98 -45.10 -11.82 49.89
CA THR A 98 -43.74 -11.68 50.44
C THR A 98 -43.00 -10.51 49.79
N SER A 99 -41.91 -10.07 50.42
CA SER A 99 -41.03 -9.03 49.86
C SER A 99 -40.31 -9.44 48.58
N LEU A 100 -40.34 -10.73 48.24
CA LEU A 100 -39.75 -11.28 47.02
C LEU A 100 -40.75 -11.38 45.87
N ASP A 101 -42.05 -11.24 46.15
CA ASP A 101 -43.09 -11.35 45.13
C ASP A 101 -43.19 -10.09 44.29
N THR A 102 -43.28 -10.23 42.97
CA THR A 102 -43.24 -9.12 42.03
C THR A 102 -44.44 -9.06 41.08
N ILE A 103 -44.66 -7.94 40.40
CA ILE A 103 -45.71 -7.77 39.37
C ILE A 103 -45.56 -8.78 38.22
N SER A 104 -44.33 -9.19 37.89
CA SER A 104 -44.05 -10.21 36.88
C SER A 104 -44.58 -11.57 37.32
N ASP A 105 -44.48 -11.88 38.61
CA ASP A 105 -45.07 -13.11 39.16
C ASP A 105 -46.59 -13.05 39.06
N LEU A 106 -47.19 -11.88 39.32
CA LEU A 106 -48.62 -11.63 39.13
C LEU A 106 -49.04 -11.82 37.65
N TRP A 107 -48.25 -11.32 36.69
CA TRP A 107 -48.50 -11.50 35.27
C TRP A 107 -48.37 -12.94 34.81
N LYS A 108 -47.33 -13.64 35.26
CA LYS A 108 -47.12 -15.07 35.00
C LYS A 108 -48.29 -15.90 35.50
N THR A 109 -48.79 -15.56 36.69
CA THR A 109 -49.90 -16.24 37.34
C THR A 109 -51.22 -16.07 36.60
N TYR A 110 -51.53 -14.86 36.10
CA TYR A 110 -52.86 -14.55 35.53
C TYR A 110 -52.92 -14.53 33.99
N PHE A 111 -51.80 -14.31 33.30
CA PHE A 111 -51.71 -14.25 31.83
C PHE A 111 -50.81 -15.32 31.23
N GLY A 112 -50.06 -16.07 32.05
CA GLY A 112 -49.19 -17.15 31.59
C GLY A 112 -47.87 -16.70 30.96
N SER A 113 -47.53 -15.41 31.05
CA SER A 113 -46.28 -14.83 30.58
C SER A 113 -45.80 -13.74 31.54
N THR A 114 -44.49 -13.69 31.78
CA THR A 114 -43.81 -12.64 32.56
C THR A 114 -43.60 -11.36 31.77
N ASP A 115 -43.55 -11.44 30.42
CA ASP A 115 -43.06 -10.34 29.58
C ASP A 115 -43.98 -10.01 28.38
N ASN A 116 -45.03 -10.80 28.11
CA ASN A 116 -45.93 -10.62 26.96
C ASN A 116 -47.41 -10.76 27.37
N VAL A 117 -47.88 -9.88 28.27
CA VAL A 117 -49.29 -9.81 28.68
C VAL A 117 -50.17 -9.20 27.58
N LEU A 118 -49.59 -8.40 26.69
CA LEU A 118 -50.26 -7.76 25.55
C LEU A 118 -49.97 -8.52 24.25
N LYS A 119 -50.97 -8.71 23.39
CA LYS A 119 -50.76 -9.17 22.02
C LYS A 119 -49.91 -8.15 21.26
N LYS A 120 -48.89 -8.61 20.52
CA LYS A 120 -47.94 -7.74 19.79
C LYS A 120 -48.61 -6.76 18.81
N ASP A 121 -49.75 -7.17 18.26
CA ASP A 121 -50.61 -6.47 17.30
C ASP A 121 -51.72 -5.62 17.96
N LEU A 122 -51.86 -5.66 19.29
CA LEU A 122 -52.86 -4.87 20.00
C LEU A 122 -52.45 -3.39 20.04
N GLN A 123 -53.21 -2.55 19.33
CA GLN A 123 -53.02 -1.10 19.26
C GLN A 123 -54.02 -0.37 20.17
N ILE A 124 -53.66 0.84 20.61
CA ILE A 124 -54.61 1.74 21.26
C ILE A 124 -55.58 2.25 20.20
N GLN A 125 -56.87 2.12 20.46
CA GLN A 125 -57.94 2.50 19.55
C GLN A 125 -58.66 3.75 20.07
N TYR A 126 -59.36 4.45 19.19
CA TYR A 126 -60.32 5.49 19.56
C TYR A 126 -61.63 5.29 18.80
N GLN A 127 -62.70 5.87 19.31
CA GLN A 127 -64.02 5.76 18.71
C GLN A 127 -64.30 6.97 17.81
N ASN A 128 -64.49 6.72 16.52
CA ASN A 128 -64.82 7.72 15.50
C ASN A 128 -66.09 7.28 14.75
N ASN A 129 -67.16 8.07 14.82
CA ASN A 129 -68.44 7.76 14.15
C ASN A 129 -68.93 6.31 14.37
N ASN A 130 -68.90 5.83 15.62
CA ASN A 130 -69.26 4.45 16.02
C ASN A 130 -68.40 3.33 15.40
N LYS A 131 -67.26 3.65 14.80
CA LYS A 131 -66.23 2.69 14.39
C LYS A 131 -64.97 2.86 15.24
N LEU A 132 -64.27 1.75 15.45
CA LEU A 132 -63.00 1.74 16.17
C LEU A 132 -61.87 1.91 15.16
N GLU A 133 -61.06 2.94 15.35
CA GLU A 133 -59.88 3.22 14.53
C GLU A 133 -58.62 3.10 15.38
N ASN A 134 -57.55 2.58 14.79
CA ASN A 134 -56.27 2.45 15.47
C ASN A 134 -55.53 3.79 15.47
N ILE A 135 -54.95 4.17 16.62
CA ILE A 135 -54.04 5.31 16.71
C ILE A 135 -52.68 4.91 16.14
N LYS A 136 -52.06 5.77 15.32
CA LYS A 136 -50.71 5.53 14.80
C LYS A 136 -49.71 5.48 15.96
N SER A 137 -49.01 4.35 16.11
CA SER A 137 -48.04 4.13 17.18
C SER A 137 -46.82 5.04 17.05
N SER A 138 -46.13 5.26 18.18
CA SER A 138 -44.89 6.05 18.24
C SER A 138 -43.77 5.46 17.34
N LYS A 139 -42.85 6.31 16.89
CA LYS A 139 -41.83 5.97 15.89
C LYS A 139 -40.45 5.58 16.46
N GLY A 140 -40.28 5.41 17.77
CA GLY A 140 -38.97 5.06 18.34
C GLY A 140 -38.97 4.73 19.84
N GLU A 141 -37.86 4.19 20.34
CA GLU A 141 -37.59 3.92 21.77
C GLU A 141 -36.37 4.73 22.24
N ILE A 142 -36.36 5.20 23.49
CA ILE A 142 -35.27 6.01 24.08
C ILE A 142 -33.99 5.17 24.22
N THR A 143 -34.07 3.98 24.83
CA THR A 143 -33.02 2.96 24.72
C THR A 143 -33.36 2.02 23.56
N PRO A 144 -32.61 2.03 22.46
CA PRO A 144 -32.89 1.12 21.35
C PRO A 144 -32.60 -0.33 21.75
N LYS A 145 -33.49 -1.27 21.40
CA LYS A 145 -33.32 -2.73 21.60
C LYS A 145 -31.96 -3.29 21.13
N ASN A 146 -31.30 -2.57 20.23
CA ASN A 146 -30.03 -2.97 19.66
C ASN A 146 -28.83 -2.82 20.61
N ILE A 147 -28.87 -2.01 21.68
CA ILE A 147 -27.69 -1.82 22.55
C ILE A 147 -27.38 -3.08 23.37
N ASP A 148 -28.38 -3.69 24.00
CA ASP A 148 -28.21 -4.96 24.74
C ASP A 148 -27.81 -6.12 23.80
N PHE A 149 -28.35 -6.11 22.57
CA PHE A 149 -27.94 -7.04 21.51
C PHE A 149 -26.47 -6.85 21.11
N LEU A 150 -26.02 -5.60 20.91
CA LEU A 150 -24.63 -5.26 20.57
C LEU A 150 -23.67 -5.59 21.71
N LEU A 151 -24.05 -5.34 22.97
CA LEU A 151 -23.28 -5.77 24.16
C LEU A 151 -23.17 -7.29 24.25
N THR A 152 -24.25 -8.01 23.97
CA THR A 152 -24.26 -9.48 23.96
C THR A 152 -23.38 -10.04 22.84
N ILE A 153 -23.46 -9.47 21.64
CA ILE A 153 -22.58 -9.81 20.52
C ILE A 153 -21.12 -9.53 20.86
N SER A 154 -20.82 -8.37 21.44
CA SER A 154 -19.45 -7.99 21.76
C SER A 154 -18.84 -8.84 22.86
N LYS A 155 -19.59 -9.18 23.92
CA LYS A 155 -19.16 -10.15 24.94
C LYS A 155 -19.03 -11.58 24.41
N SER A 156 -19.86 -11.96 23.44
CA SER A 156 -19.74 -13.24 22.75
C SER A 156 -18.49 -13.29 21.87
N LEU A 157 -18.20 -12.20 21.15
CA LEU A 157 -16.97 -11.98 20.39
C LEU A 157 -15.72 -12.09 21.26
N GLU A 158 -15.74 -11.45 22.43
CA GLU A 158 -14.64 -11.55 23.40
C GLU A 158 -14.39 -13.00 23.84
N LYS A 159 -15.46 -13.73 24.18
CA LYS A 159 -15.37 -15.17 24.52
C LYS A 159 -14.88 -16.03 23.34
N PHE A 160 -15.32 -15.70 22.12
CA PHE A 160 -14.91 -16.37 20.91
C PHE A 160 -13.42 -16.17 20.62
N LEU A 161 -12.92 -14.94 20.67
CA LEU A 161 -11.50 -14.63 20.55
C LEU A 161 -10.69 -15.34 21.65
N ASN A 162 -11.25 -15.44 22.85
CA ASN A 162 -10.64 -16.18 23.95
C ASN A 162 -10.52 -17.70 23.71
N GLY A 163 -11.36 -18.28 22.85
CA GLY A 163 -11.35 -19.71 22.51
C GLY A 163 -10.96 -20.07 21.07
N PHE A 164 -10.53 -19.11 20.24
CA PHE A 164 -10.28 -19.35 18.81
C PHE A 164 -9.15 -20.38 18.58
N ALA A 165 -9.47 -21.47 17.87
CA ALA A 165 -8.60 -22.59 17.55
C ALA A 165 -9.00 -23.21 16.19
N PRO A 166 -8.11 -23.97 15.52
CA PRO A 166 -8.42 -24.62 14.24
C PRO A 166 -9.65 -25.54 14.30
N SER A 167 -9.84 -26.23 15.42
CA SER A 167 -11.01 -27.06 15.70
C SER A 167 -12.31 -26.25 15.80
N LEU A 168 -12.28 -25.10 16.49
CA LEU A 168 -13.42 -24.20 16.59
C LEU A 168 -13.74 -23.57 15.23
N ALA A 169 -12.72 -23.12 14.50
CA ALA A 169 -12.82 -22.59 13.14
C ALA A 169 -13.48 -23.61 12.18
N SER A 170 -13.08 -24.87 12.28
CA SER A 170 -13.70 -25.97 11.52
C SER A 170 -15.18 -26.12 11.87
N LEU A 171 -15.53 -26.13 13.15
CA LEU A 171 -16.92 -26.31 13.58
C LEU A 171 -17.84 -25.20 13.07
N GLY A 172 -17.42 -23.94 13.09
CA GLY A 172 -18.24 -22.86 12.54
C GLY A 172 -18.26 -22.82 11.01
N ILE A 173 -17.25 -23.34 10.30
CA ILE A 173 -17.35 -23.54 8.84
C ILE A 173 -18.37 -24.62 8.51
N SER A 174 -18.38 -25.73 9.26
CA SER A 174 -19.41 -26.76 9.12
C SER A 174 -20.81 -26.20 9.39
N PHE A 175 -20.96 -25.35 10.40
CA PHE A 175 -22.24 -24.69 10.66
C PHE A 175 -22.63 -23.72 9.55
N LEU A 176 -21.72 -22.83 9.13
CA LEU A 176 -21.91 -21.91 8.00
C LEU A 176 -22.39 -22.66 6.77
N GLN A 177 -21.73 -23.77 6.46
CA GLN A 177 -22.08 -24.64 5.35
C GLN A 177 -23.50 -25.20 5.51
N SER A 178 -23.86 -25.71 6.69
CA SER A 178 -25.21 -26.21 6.97
C SER A 178 -26.29 -25.14 6.85
N THR A 179 -26.05 -23.93 7.38
CA THR A 179 -27.00 -22.81 7.29
C THR A 179 -27.18 -22.31 5.85
N VAL A 180 -26.09 -22.20 5.10
CA VAL A 180 -26.15 -21.82 3.68
C VAL A 180 -26.96 -22.85 2.88
N LEU A 181 -26.80 -24.15 3.16
CA LEU A 181 -27.59 -25.20 2.52
C LEU A 181 -29.09 -25.08 2.83
N GLN A 182 -29.47 -24.71 4.04
CA GLN A 182 -30.87 -24.55 4.45
C GLN A 182 -31.56 -23.33 3.82
N HIS A 183 -30.81 -22.31 3.41
CA HIS A 183 -31.34 -21.04 2.88
C HIS A 183 -30.98 -20.76 1.42
N ARG A 184 -30.53 -21.79 0.68
CA ARG A 184 -30.08 -21.65 -0.72
C ARG A 184 -31.15 -21.10 -1.65
N ASP A 185 -32.41 -21.49 -1.42
CA ASP A 185 -33.54 -21.10 -2.26
C ASP A 185 -34.16 -19.75 -1.85
N ASP A 186 -33.60 -19.07 -0.84
CA ASP A 186 -34.03 -17.73 -0.44
C ASP A 186 -33.65 -16.71 -1.55
N PRO A 187 -34.60 -15.90 -2.06
CA PRO A 187 -34.31 -14.84 -3.02
C PRO A 187 -33.19 -13.86 -2.60
N ASN A 188 -32.94 -13.71 -1.30
CA ASN A 188 -31.86 -12.88 -0.76
C ASN A 188 -30.49 -13.57 -0.83
N PHE A 189 -30.42 -14.89 -0.95
CA PHE A 189 -29.17 -15.65 -1.08
C PHE A 189 -28.33 -15.18 -2.28
N GLU A 190 -28.97 -14.96 -3.42
CA GLU A 190 -28.30 -14.45 -4.63
C GLU A 190 -27.71 -13.04 -4.45
N LYS A 191 -28.34 -12.18 -3.63
CA LYS A 191 -27.78 -10.86 -3.30
C LYS A 191 -26.50 -10.98 -2.46
N TYR A 192 -26.47 -11.89 -1.48
CA TYR A 192 -25.29 -12.14 -0.65
C TYR A 192 -24.14 -12.76 -1.46
N LYS A 193 -24.46 -13.74 -2.30
CA LYS A 193 -23.53 -14.40 -3.22
C LYS A 193 -22.90 -13.40 -4.20
N SER A 194 -23.69 -12.52 -4.82
CA SER A 194 -23.21 -11.46 -5.70
C SER A 194 -22.22 -10.51 -4.99
N GLY A 195 -22.50 -10.18 -3.71
CA GLY A 195 -21.59 -9.41 -2.87
C GLY A 195 -20.23 -10.09 -2.64
N ILE A 196 -20.24 -11.38 -2.27
CA ILE A 196 -19.02 -12.18 -2.04
C ILE A 196 -18.19 -12.29 -3.33
N THR A 197 -18.84 -12.57 -4.46
CA THR A 197 -18.17 -12.67 -5.77
C THR A 197 -17.54 -11.34 -6.19
N SER A 198 -18.18 -10.22 -5.90
CA SER A 198 -17.64 -8.89 -6.19
C SER A 198 -16.36 -8.59 -5.39
N VAL A 199 -16.33 -8.97 -4.10
CA VAL A 199 -15.13 -8.86 -3.24
C VAL A 199 -14.01 -9.76 -3.79
N ALA A 200 -14.32 -11.01 -4.10
CA ALA A 200 -13.35 -11.97 -4.60
C ALA A 200 -12.73 -11.53 -5.95
N ASN A 201 -13.56 -11.05 -6.88
CA ASN A 201 -13.10 -10.47 -8.15
C ASN A 201 -12.18 -9.28 -7.93
N ALA A 202 -12.51 -8.45 -6.96
CA ALA A 202 -11.76 -7.23 -6.73
C ALA A 202 -10.40 -7.53 -6.06
N ILE A 203 -10.31 -8.58 -5.24
CA ILE A 203 -9.02 -9.10 -4.72
C ILE A 203 -8.19 -9.72 -5.84
N GLU A 204 -8.80 -10.55 -6.69
CA GLU A 204 -8.14 -11.17 -7.84
C GLU A 204 -7.53 -10.12 -8.78
N ASN A 205 -8.30 -9.08 -9.13
CA ASN A 205 -7.88 -8.01 -10.04
C ASN A 205 -6.77 -7.11 -9.47
N ASN A 206 -6.57 -7.09 -8.15
CA ASN A 206 -5.55 -6.26 -7.48
C ASN A 206 -4.49 -7.11 -6.77
N ARG A 207 -4.39 -8.41 -7.10
CA ARG A 207 -3.54 -9.39 -6.41
C ARG A 207 -2.08 -8.96 -6.30
N GLU A 208 -1.46 -8.48 -7.37
CA GLU A 208 -0.05 -8.07 -7.34
C GLU A 208 0.18 -6.90 -6.36
N THR A 209 -0.76 -5.96 -6.32
CA THR A 209 -0.74 -4.84 -5.38
C THR A 209 -0.91 -5.33 -3.95
N PHE A 210 -1.88 -6.22 -3.69
CA PHE A 210 -2.07 -6.78 -2.34
C PHE A 210 -0.87 -7.61 -1.88
N ASN A 211 -0.20 -8.34 -2.77
CA ASN A 211 0.99 -9.11 -2.40
C ASN A 211 2.16 -8.19 -2.09
N TYR A 212 2.38 -7.15 -2.91
CA TYR A 212 3.41 -6.15 -2.65
C TYR A 212 3.14 -5.40 -1.34
N LEU A 213 1.91 -4.93 -1.13
CA LEU A 213 1.49 -4.30 0.13
C LEU A 213 1.65 -5.28 1.30
N GLY A 214 1.30 -6.55 1.13
CA GLY A 214 1.51 -7.58 2.15
C GLY A 214 2.97 -7.66 2.59
N LYS A 215 3.91 -7.68 1.63
CA LYS A 215 5.36 -7.67 1.92
C LYS A 215 5.82 -6.38 2.59
N VAL A 216 5.36 -5.22 2.14
CA VAL A 216 5.68 -3.93 2.78
C VAL A 216 5.08 -3.83 4.18
N LEU A 217 3.88 -4.36 4.38
CA LEU A 217 3.19 -4.38 5.67
C LEU A 217 3.63 -5.53 6.58
N THR A 218 4.63 -6.33 6.19
CA THR A 218 5.23 -7.37 7.04
C THR A 218 6.67 -6.97 7.39
N PRO A 219 6.86 -6.02 8.33
CA PRO A 219 8.19 -5.57 8.72
C PRO A 219 9.06 -6.71 9.25
N ALA A 220 10.38 -6.52 9.25
CA ALA A 220 11.28 -7.51 9.82
C ALA A 220 10.99 -7.72 11.31
N ASN A 221 11.09 -8.98 11.77
CA ASN A 221 11.03 -9.29 13.19
C ASN A 221 12.23 -8.65 13.90
N LEU A 222 11.96 -7.97 15.01
CA LEU A 222 12.97 -7.35 15.87
C LEU A 222 13.04 -8.14 17.18
N ASP A 223 14.24 -8.20 17.76
CA ASP A 223 14.42 -8.78 19.09
C ASP A 223 13.71 -7.91 20.16
N GLU A 224 13.22 -8.52 21.24
CA GLU A 224 12.47 -7.78 22.28
C GLU A 224 13.26 -6.60 22.87
N ASN A 225 14.58 -6.76 22.99
CA ASN A 225 15.50 -5.74 23.52
C ASN A 225 16.09 -4.83 22.45
N TYR A 226 15.58 -4.86 21.21
CA TYR A 226 16.21 -4.20 20.08
C TYR A 226 16.38 -2.67 20.27
N TYR A 227 15.43 -2.00 20.92
CA TYR A 227 15.52 -0.55 21.23
C TYR A 227 15.93 -0.24 22.67
N LYS A 228 16.22 -1.26 23.49
CA LYS A 228 16.46 -1.08 24.92
C LYS A 228 17.59 -0.08 25.19
N ASN A 229 17.32 0.88 26.07
CA ASN A 229 18.23 1.96 26.46
C ASN A 229 18.70 2.90 25.33
N LEU A 230 18.14 2.81 24.12
CA LEU A 230 18.48 3.69 23.01
C LEU A 230 17.67 4.99 23.09
N THR A 231 18.22 6.09 22.58
CA THR A 231 17.41 7.27 22.26
C THR A 231 16.60 7.07 20.98
N VAL A 232 15.56 7.89 20.74
CA VAL A 232 14.80 7.86 19.48
C VAL A 232 15.73 8.04 18.27
N LYS A 233 16.74 8.92 18.37
CA LYS A 233 17.76 9.09 17.33
C LYS A 233 18.53 7.80 17.07
N GLN A 234 19.04 7.17 18.13
CA GLN A 234 19.79 5.91 18.06
C GLN A 234 18.93 4.76 17.51
N ALA A 235 17.65 4.72 17.84
CA ALA A 235 16.70 3.73 17.32
C ALA A 235 16.51 3.86 15.79
N ILE A 236 16.32 5.09 15.29
CA ILE A 236 16.20 5.37 13.86
C ILE A 236 17.51 5.03 13.14
N THR A 237 18.66 5.43 13.68
CA THR A 237 19.98 5.11 13.11
C THR A 237 20.22 3.59 13.08
N LYS A 238 19.85 2.86 14.13
CA LYS A 238 19.94 1.39 14.16
C LYS A 238 19.10 0.73 13.05
N ASN A 239 17.91 1.27 12.75
CA ASN A 239 17.06 0.79 11.66
C ASN A 239 17.67 1.07 10.27
N ILE A 240 18.26 2.25 10.06
CA ILE A 240 19.03 2.56 8.84
C ILE A 240 20.22 1.60 8.72
N ASN A 241 20.93 1.35 9.81
CA ASN A 241 22.08 0.45 9.82
C ASN A 241 21.70 -1.03 9.59
N LYS A 242 20.47 -1.43 9.95
CA LYS A 242 19.94 -2.74 9.59
C LYS A 242 19.77 -2.86 8.07
N LEU A 243 19.33 -1.82 7.39
CA LEU A 243 19.32 -1.76 5.91
C LEU A 243 20.73 -1.87 5.35
N ALA A 244 21.66 -1.06 5.88
CA ALA A 244 23.07 -1.09 5.49
C ALA A 244 23.70 -2.49 5.64
N SER A 245 23.38 -3.18 6.74
CA SER A 245 23.81 -4.55 7.02
C SER A 245 23.31 -5.55 5.98
N VAL A 246 22.06 -5.42 5.55
CA VAL A 246 21.44 -6.33 4.57
C VAL A 246 21.96 -6.07 3.15
N ILE A 247 22.22 -4.81 2.81
CA ILE A 247 22.82 -4.42 1.52
C ILE A 247 24.20 -5.08 1.36
N THR A 248 24.99 -5.13 2.43
CA THR A 248 26.41 -5.56 2.40
C THR A 248 26.66 -6.95 2.96
N ASN A 249 25.63 -7.61 3.49
CA ASN A 249 25.75 -8.78 4.37
C ASN A 249 26.70 -8.58 5.59
N ASN A 250 27.00 -7.34 5.97
CA ASN A 250 27.85 -7.03 7.13
C ASN A 250 26.99 -6.92 8.40
N LYS A 251 27.05 -7.93 9.27
CA LYS A 251 26.23 -7.96 10.50
C LYS A 251 26.63 -6.90 11.52
N ASP A 252 27.88 -6.44 11.52
CA ASP A 252 28.40 -5.47 12.49
C ASP A 252 27.71 -4.12 12.35
N PHE A 253 27.34 -3.73 11.13
CA PHE A 253 26.57 -2.51 10.88
C PHE A 253 25.29 -2.47 11.71
N ALA A 254 24.53 -3.58 11.78
CA ALA A 254 23.26 -3.63 12.50
C ALA A 254 23.37 -3.40 14.02
N SER A 255 24.57 -3.53 14.59
CA SER A 255 24.81 -3.29 16.01
C SER A 255 25.09 -1.82 16.34
N GLN A 256 25.44 -1.00 15.35
CA GLN A 256 25.83 0.39 15.54
C GLN A 256 24.60 1.29 15.67
N THR A 257 24.68 2.25 16.60
CA THR A 257 23.56 3.13 16.94
C THR A 257 23.87 4.62 16.80
N ASP A 258 25.14 5.01 16.85
CA ASP A 258 25.54 6.43 16.85
C ASP A 258 26.01 6.93 15.49
N VAL A 259 26.47 6.00 14.64
CA VAL A 259 27.01 6.30 13.31
C VAL A 259 26.14 5.61 12.28
N ASP A 260 25.68 6.38 11.30
CA ASP A 260 24.94 5.89 10.16
C ASP A 260 25.89 5.32 9.11
N LYS A 261 25.63 4.06 8.73
CA LYS A 261 26.43 3.21 7.86
C LYS A 261 25.82 3.00 6.49
N LEU A 262 24.68 3.62 6.17
CA LEU A 262 24.08 3.49 4.86
C LEU A 262 25.01 3.97 3.72
N PRO A 263 25.72 5.12 3.83
CA PRO A 263 26.68 5.52 2.80
C PRO A 263 27.79 4.49 2.56
N GLU A 264 28.38 3.94 3.63
CA GLU A 264 29.41 2.89 3.55
C GLU A 264 28.85 1.60 2.91
N ALA A 265 27.58 1.29 3.17
CA ALA A 265 26.92 0.14 2.56
C ALA A 265 26.65 0.31 1.07
N LEU A 266 26.26 1.51 0.64
CA LEU A 266 26.08 1.81 -0.78
C LEU A 266 27.42 1.78 -1.54
N ASP A 267 28.52 2.17 -0.90
CA ASP A 267 29.86 2.05 -1.46
C ASP A 267 30.28 0.58 -1.64
N LYS A 268 30.09 -0.26 -0.62
CA LYS A 268 30.31 -1.71 -0.73
C LYS A 268 29.43 -2.35 -1.80
N LEU A 269 28.18 -1.90 -1.96
CA LEU A 269 27.30 -2.38 -3.02
C LEU A 269 27.87 -2.09 -4.41
N LEU A 270 28.44 -0.90 -4.65
CA LEU A 270 29.10 -0.62 -5.94
C LEU A 270 30.29 -1.54 -6.20
N VAL A 271 31.06 -1.88 -5.16
CA VAL A 271 32.17 -2.84 -5.26
C VAL A 271 31.65 -4.23 -5.63
N ASP A 272 30.62 -4.72 -4.95
CA ASP A 272 29.97 -6.01 -5.23
C ASP A 272 29.36 -6.08 -6.64
N LEU A 273 28.95 -4.93 -7.17
CA LEU A 273 28.44 -4.78 -8.54
C LEU A 273 29.55 -4.56 -9.58
N GLU A 274 30.83 -4.58 -9.18
CA GLU A 274 32.02 -4.29 -10.01
C GLU A 274 32.03 -2.87 -10.62
N LEU A 275 31.20 -1.97 -10.07
CA LEU A 275 31.01 -0.60 -10.54
C LEU A 275 31.94 0.43 -9.87
N ASP A 276 32.59 0.06 -8.75
CA ASP A 276 33.66 0.86 -8.13
C ASP A 276 34.96 0.87 -8.97
N SER A 277 34.93 0.18 -10.11
CA SER A 277 36.01 0.18 -11.08
C SER A 277 36.27 1.56 -11.68
N ILE A 278 35.33 2.52 -11.74
CA ILE A 278 35.59 3.86 -12.31
C ILE A 278 36.69 4.62 -11.55
N THR A 279 36.70 4.53 -10.22
CA THR A 279 37.74 5.10 -9.35
C THR A 279 39.01 4.26 -9.34
N ASN A 280 38.88 2.93 -9.35
CA ASN A 280 40.00 1.98 -9.38
C ASN A 280 40.65 1.77 -10.76
N ILE A 281 40.02 2.27 -11.82
CA ILE A 281 40.55 2.25 -13.19
C ILE A 281 41.84 3.08 -13.22
N PHE A 282 41.89 4.20 -12.49
CA PHE A 282 42.99 5.15 -12.52
C PHE A 282 44.03 4.96 -11.40
N SER A 283 43.74 4.21 -10.34
CA SER A 283 44.70 3.89 -9.27
C SER A 283 45.88 3.03 -9.73
N HIS A 284 45.79 2.45 -10.93
CA HIS A 284 46.83 1.64 -11.55
C HIS A 284 47.84 2.47 -12.36
N ILE A 285 47.58 3.79 -12.50
CA ILE A 285 48.54 4.71 -13.11
C ILE A 285 49.64 4.98 -12.09
N LYS A 286 50.82 4.40 -12.32
CA LYS A 286 52.04 4.76 -11.61
C LYS A 286 52.92 5.63 -12.51
N ILE A 287 53.39 6.74 -11.97
CA ILE A 287 54.39 7.59 -12.59
C ILE A 287 55.69 7.32 -11.84
N ASP A 288 56.62 6.64 -12.49
CA ASP A 288 57.92 6.31 -11.91
C ASP A 288 59.00 6.74 -12.91
N ASN A 289 59.91 7.64 -12.50
CA ASN A 289 60.97 8.22 -13.34
C ASN A 289 60.49 8.68 -14.74
N GLY A 290 59.36 9.37 -14.82
CA GLY A 290 58.80 9.89 -16.08
C GLY A 290 58.11 8.85 -16.97
N ASN A 291 58.04 7.57 -16.56
CA ASN A 291 57.31 6.53 -17.27
C ASN A 291 55.94 6.27 -16.63
N VAL A 292 54.89 6.39 -17.43
CA VAL A 292 53.50 6.07 -17.04
C VAL A 292 53.21 4.59 -17.34
N GLN A 293 52.91 3.80 -16.31
CA GLN A 293 52.51 2.39 -16.40
C GLN A 293 51.00 2.24 -16.16
N GLY A 294 50.36 1.22 -16.76
CA GLY A 294 48.96 0.84 -16.46
C GLY A 294 47.85 1.51 -17.29
N LEU A 295 48.22 2.37 -18.25
CA LEU A 295 47.28 3.03 -19.17
C LEU A 295 46.46 2.06 -20.05
N ASP A 296 47.04 0.92 -20.41
CA ASP A 296 46.42 -0.13 -21.23
C ASP A 296 45.26 -0.83 -20.51
N LYS A 297 45.38 -1.03 -19.19
CA LYS A 297 44.35 -1.66 -18.34
C LYS A 297 43.12 -0.77 -18.11
N ILE A 298 43.24 0.54 -18.35
CA ILE A 298 42.14 1.51 -18.21
C ILE A 298 41.08 1.26 -19.29
N PHE A 299 41.51 1.16 -20.54
CA PHE A 299 40.58 1.04 -21.68
C PHE A 299 39.84 -0.30 -21.68
N SER A 300 40.48 -1.39 -21.23
CA SER A 300 39.79 -2.69 -21.08
C SER A 300 38.72 -2.62 -19.98
N LYS A 301 39.05 -2.08 -18.80
CA LYS A 301 38.09 -1.94 -17.70
C LYS A 301 36.92 -1.00 -18.05
N ILE A 302 37.17 0.11 -18.74
CA ILE A 302 36.11 1.00 -19.24
C ILE A 302 35.21 0.25 -20.22
N LYS A 303 35.76 -0.58 -21.11
CA LYS A 303 34.97 -1.38 -22.06
C LYS A 303 34.07 -2.40 -21.34
N ASP A 304 34.60 -3.07 -20.32
CA ASP A 304 33.88 -4.13 -19.59
C ASP A 304 32.70 -3.58 -18.76
N LEU A 305 32.79 -2.32 -18.31
CA LEU A 305 31.70 -1.60 -17.63
C LEU A 305 30.43 -1.45 -18.48
N PHE A 306 30.58 -1.39 -19.81
CA PHE A 306 29.45 -1.20 -20.73
C PHE A 306 29.01 -2.50 -21.43
N ASP A 307 29.50 -3.66 -20.99
CA ASP A 307 29.09 -4.93 -21.57
C ASP A 307 27.66 -5.34 -21.17
N LYS A 308 26.95 -6.01 -22.09
CA LYS A 308 25.56 -6.45 -21.91
C LYS A 308 25.41 -7.44 -20.75
N SER A 309 26.44 -8.24 -20.49
CA SER A 309 26.46 -9.19 -19.38
C SER A 309 26.45 -8.47 -18.03
N THR A 310 27.23 -7.40 -17.90
CA THR A 310 27.29 -6.50 -16.73
C THR A 310 25.91 -5.92 -16.43
N PHE A 311 25.22 -5.34 -17.41
CA PHE A 311 23.87 -4.78 -17.21
C PHE A 311 22.83 -5.82 -16.75
N THR A 312 22.95 -7.07 -17.22
CA THR A 312 22.05 -8.16 -16.82
C THR A 312 22.31 -8.59 -15.38
N LYS A 313 23.59 -8.73 -14.99
CA LYS A 313 24.01 -8.97 -13.61
C LYS A 313 23.52 -7.86 -12.67
N LEU A 314 23.68 -6.60 -13.06
CA LEU A 314 23.20 -5.44 -12.30
C LEU A 314 21.69 -5.51 -12.06
N LYS A 315 20.90 -5.79 -13.10
CA LYS A 315 19.44 -5.91 -12.98
C LYS A 315 19.04 -7.04 -12.01
N GLN A 316 19.66 -8.21 -12.14
CA GLN A 316 19.36 -9.36 -11.30
C GLN A 316 19.72 -9.08 -9.83
N LYS A 317 20.91 -8.51 -9.59
CA LYS A 317 21.39 -8.19 -8.24
C LYS A 317 20.55 -7.10 -7.58
N SER A 318 20.14 -6.09 -8.34
CA SER A 318 19.24 -5.03 -7.85
C SER A 318 17.89 -5.58 -7.40
N LEU A 319 17.30 -6.53 -8.14
CA LEU A 319 16.04 -7.19 -7.76
C LEU A 319 16.21 -8.08 -6.52
N GLU A 320 17.33 -8.79 -6.42
CA GLU A 320 17.67 -9.60 -5.24
C GLU A 320 17.75 -8.71 -3.98
N ILE A 321 18.49 -7.60 -4.07
CA ILE A 321 18.67 -6.67 -2.96
C ILE A 321 17.35 -6.00 -2.60
N LEU A 322 16.56 -5.53 -3.58
CA LEU A 322 15.27 -4.91 -3.34
C LEU A 322 14.35 -5.83 -2.51
N ASN A 323 14.28 -7.11 -2.86
CA ASN A 323 13.50 -8.09 -2.11
C ASN A 323 14.02 -8.28 -0.68
N LYS A 324 15.36 -8.29 -0.48
CA LYS A 324 15.99 -8.43 0.83
C LYS A 324 15.79 -7.21 1.73
N ILE A 325 15.91 -5.99 1.19
CA ILE A 325 15.79 -4.76 1.98
C ILE A 325 14.34 -4.39 2.30
N THR A 326 13.36 -4.86 1.52
CA THR A 326 11.94 -4.44 1.64
C THR A 326 11.39 -4.56 3.08
N PRO A 327 11.55 -5.69 3.81
CA PRO A 327 11.02 -5.82 5.17
C PRO A 327 11.71 -4.86 6.17
N HIS A 328 13.00 -4.58 5.97
CA HIS A 328 13.75 -3.66 6.82
C HIS A 328 13.45 -2.20 6.50
N LEU A 329 13.15 -1.89 5.24
CA LEU A 329 12.73 -0.57 4.79
C LEU A 329 11.37 -0.24 5.39
N ALA A 330 10.47 -1.22 5.42
CA ALA A 330 9.20 -1.11 6.12
C ALA A 330 9.40 -0.80 7.61
N THR A 331 10.26 -1.55 8.32
CA THR A 331 10.59 -1.28 9.73
C THR A 331 11.07 0.16 9.94
N TYR A 332 11.97 0.65 9.08
CA TYR A 332 12.45 2.04 9.13
C TYR A 332 11.31 3.04 8.91
N LEU A 333 10.51 2.89 7.85
CA LEU A 333 9.40 3.80 7.53
C LEU A 333 8.35 3.83 8.65
N TYR A 334 8.07 2.69 9.28
CA TYR A 334 7.18 2.65 10.44
C TYR A 334 7.75 3.39 11.64
N SER A 335 9.05 3.23 11.93
CA SER A 335 9.70 3.98 13.02
C SER A 335 9.58 5.48 12.79
N GLU A 336 9.87 5.91 11.57
CA GLU A 336 9.88 7.32 11.21
C GLU A 336 8.48 7.94 11.28
N LEU A 337 7.46 7.24 10.75
CA LEU A 337 6.07 7.69 10.84
C LEU A 337 5.55 7.68 12.27
N PHE A 338 5.86 6.64 13.05
CA PHE A 338 5.42 6.53 14.44
C PHE A 338 5.98 7.67 15.30
N PHE A 339 7.30 7.91 15.27
CA PHE A 339 7.91 9.00 16.03
C PHE A 339 7.46 10.38 15.52
N GLY A 340 7.25 10.53 14.20
CA GLY A 340 6.69 11.75 13.64
C GLY A 340 5.27 12.04 14.14
N LEU A 341 4.40 11.04 14.16
CA LEU A 341 3.04 11.19 14.68
C LEU A 341 3.03 11.38 16.21
N TYR A 342 3.94 10.74 16.94
CA TYR A 342 4.14 11.00 18.37
C TYR A 342 4.55 12.44 18.65
N TYR A 343 5.46 13.01 17.84
CA TYR A 343 5.85 14.42 17.92
C TYR A 343 4.69 15.38 17.63
N VAL A 344 3.79 15.02 16.71
CA VAL A 344 2.57 15.79 16.43
C VAL A 344 1.53 15.65 17.56
N ALA A 345 1.38 14.46 18.13
CA ALA A 345 0.46 14.23 19.24
C ALA A 345 0.90 15.00 20.51
N ASN A 346 2.20 15.17 20.74
CA ASN A 346 2.75 15.85 21.91
C ASN A 346 3.20 17.28 21.58
N ASN A 347 2.25 18.22 21.62
CA ASN A 347 2.51 19.63 21.27
C ASN A 347 3.50 20.33 22.22
N ASP A 348 3.73 19.79 23.41
CA ASP A 348 4.70 20.31 24.38
C ASP A 348 6.15 20.20 23.88
N LEU A 349 6.41 19.28 22.96
CA LEU A 349 7.69 19.17 22.26
C LEU A 349 7.76 20.28 21.21
N LYS A 350 8.59 21.30 21.45
CA LYS A 350 8.69 22.47 20.58
C LYS A 350 9.57 22.22 19.37
N ASN A 351 10.57 21.34 19.49
CA ASN A 351 11.49 20.99 18.43
C ASN A 351 11.60 19.45 18.27
N PRO A 352 11.76 18.90 17.05
CA PRO A 352 12.03 17.48 16.86
C PRO A 352 13.21 16.95 17.70
N GLU A 353 14.23 17.78 17.94
CA GLU A 353 15.41 17.43 18.73
C GLU A 353 15.06 17.05 20.18
N ASP A 354 13.99 17.61 20.74
CA ASP A 354 13.51 17.29 22.09
C ASP A 354 13.07 15.83 22.17
N LEU A 355 12.43 15.31 21.11
CA LEU A 355 12.05 13.89 21.00
C LEU A 355 13.27 13.01 20.71
N LEU A 356 14.17 13.46 19.84
CA LEU A 356 15.34 12.67 19.42
C LEU A 356 16.26 12.28 20.57
N LYS A 357 16.31 13.08 21.64
CA LYS A 357 17.11 12.82 22.86
C LYS A 357 16.41 11.93 23.88
N GLN A 358 15.10 11.71 23.75
CA GLN A 358 14.38 10.84 24.69
C GLN A 358 14.83 9.41 24.52
N LYS A 359 15.04 8.72 25.66
CA LYS A 359 15.22 7.28 25.67
C LYS A 359 13.90 6.61 25.32
N VAL A 360 14.00 5.56 24.51
CA VAL A 360 12.92 4.64 24.22
C VAL A 360 12.62 3.91 25.53
N ASP A 361 11.62 4.39 26.27
CA ASP A 361 11.07 3.71 27.44
C ASP A 361 10.52 2.34 27.02
N ASP A 362 10.85 1.32 27.79
CA ASP A 362 10.33 -0.02 27.60
C ASP A 362 8.78 0.08 27.63
N SER A 363 8.15 0.79 28.57
CA SER A 363 6.68 0.73 28.69
C SER A 363 5.90 1.41 27.56
N VAL A 364 6.34 2.60 27.11
CA VAL A 364 5.65 3.42 26.08
C VAL A 364 6.02 2.99 24.65
N PHE A 365 7.19 2.38 24.46
CA PHE A 365 7.71 2.05 23.13
C PHE A 365 8.02 0.54 22.93
N ILE A 366 7.75 -0.35 23.89
CA ILE A 366 7.74 -1.83 23.68
C ILE A 366 6.83 -2.21 22.51
N ALA A 367 5.73 -1.48 22.28
CA ALA A 367 4.89 -1.71 21.12
C ALA A 367 5.74 -1.73 19.83
N PHE A 368 6.71 -0.81 19.73
CA PHE A 368 7.56 -0.67 18.57
C PHE A 368 8.59 -1.81 18.40
N THR A 369 9.10 -2.41 19.49
CA THR A 369 9.95 -3.62 19.40
C THR A 369 9.18 -4.84 18.91
N LYS A 370 7.85 -4.86 19.09
CA LYS A 370 6.96 -5.95 18.71
C LYS A 370 6.23 -5.73 17.38
N ASN A 371 6.65 -4.75 16.58
CA ASN A 371 5.95 -4.31 15.35
C ASN A 371 4.47 -3.91 15.58
N LYS A 372 4.15 -3.52 16.82
CA LYS A 372 2.85 -2.96 17.22
C LYS A 372 2.90 -1.45 17.14
N LEU A 373 1.79 -0.88 16.72
CA LEU A 373 1.55 0.54 16.80
C LEU A 373 0.63 0.82 17.97
N ASP A 374 0.99 1.80 18.80
CA ASP A 374 0.07 2.37 19.77
C ASP A 374 -1.05 3.12 19.02
N LEU A 375 -2.26 2.56 19.07
CA LEU A 375 -3.41 3.13 18.36
C LEU A 375 -3.79 4.52 18.90
N ASN A 376 -3.54 4.81 20.18
CA ASN A 376 -3.83 6.12 20.74
C ASN A 376 -2.92 7.19 20.13
N VAL A 377 -1.61 6.93 20.10
CA VAL A 377 -0.61 7.84 19.50
C VAL A 377 -0.89 8.04 18.01
N LEU A 378 -1.20 6.95 17.29
CA LEU A 378 -1.48 7.03 15.87
C LEU A 378 -2.76 7.77 15.54
N VAL A 379 -3.87 7.41 16.19
CA VAL A 379 -5.16 8.04 15.90
C VAL A 379 -5.10 9.52 16.29
N ASP A 380 -4.52 9.88 17.43
CA ASP A 380 -4.37 11.27 17.85
C ASP A 380 -3.45 12.08 16.91
N GLY A 381 -2.29 11.53 16.55
CA GLY A 381 -1.36 12.15 15.61
C GLY A 381 -1.99 12.33 14.22
N LEU A 382 -2.67 11.30 13.69
CA LEU A 382 -3.34 11.35 12.40
C LEU A 382 -4.49 12.37 12.40
N VAL A 383 -5.31 12.39 13.45
CA VAL A 383 -6.38 13.39 13.62
C VAL A 383 -5.81 14.80 13.48
N LYS A 384 -4.75 15.12 14.21
CA LYS A 384 -4.11 16.44 14.16
C LYS A 384 -3.58 16.78 12.77
N VAL A 385 -2.82 15.85 12.17
CA VAL A 385 -2.28 16.00 10.82
C VAL A 385 -3.37 16.28 9.77
N LEU A 386 -4.49 15.54 9.84
CA LEU A 386 -5.59 15.73 8.91
C LEU A 386 -6.31 17.07 9.16
N LYS A 387 -6.46 17.47 10.43
CA LYS A 387 -7.25 18.63 10.85
C LYS A 387 -6.73 19.94 10.27
N ASN A 388 -5.43 20.20 10.36
CA ASN A 388 -4.85 21.47 9.92
C ASN A 388 -3.42 21.35 9.37
N LYS A 389 -3.05 22.34 8.55
CA LYS A 389 -1.74 22.39 7.89
C LYS A 389 -0.57 22.54 8.85
N LYS A 390 -0.75 23.22 10.00
CA LYS A 390 0.30 23.45 10.99
C LYS A 390 0.77 22.14 11.64
N ASP A 391 -0.17 21.26 11.98
CA ASP A 391 0.16 19.95 12.54
C ASP A 391 0.74 19.00 11.48
N PHE A 392 0.28 19.10 10.23
CA PHE A 392 0.96 18.45 9.11
C PHE A 392 2.38 18.97 8.88
N GLU A 393 2.61 20.28 9.01
CA GLU A 393 3.94 20.89 8.93
C GLU A 393 4.85 20.39 10.04
N ARG A 394 4.35 20.17 11.27
CA ARG A 394 5.12 19.50 12.34
C ARG A 394 5.55 18.09 11.94
N LEU A 395 4.67 17.30 11.31
CA LEU A 395 5.04 15.98 10.78
C LEU A 395 6.09 16.10 9.68
N TYR A 396 5.91 17.04 8.75
CA TYR A 396 6.83 17.31 7.65
C TYR A 396 8.22 17.69 8.17
N ASP A 397 8.29 18.60 9.14
CA ASP A 397 9.53 19.05 9.77
C ASP A 397 10.24 17.90 10.48
N PHE A 398 9.48 17.01 11.14
CA PHE A 398 10.07 15.81 11.70
C PHE A 398 10.66 14.90 10.61
N ILE A 399 9.97 14.69 9.49
CA ILE A 399 10.44 13.79 8.43
C ILE A 399 11.63 14.37 7.66
N PHE A 400 11.63 15.68 7.34
CA PHE A 400 12.60 16.28 6.43
C PHE A 400 13.59 17.26 7.07
N LYS A 401 13.26 17.87 8.21
CA LYS A 401 14.09 18.95 8.79
C LYS A 401 14.79 18.61 10.10
N ARG A 402 14.49 17.45 10.72
CA ARG A 402 15.07 17.04 12.02
C ARG A 402 16.58 16.78 12.02
N PHE A 403 17.22 16.75 10.85
CA PHE A 403 18.62 16.34 10.71
C PHE A 403 19.57 17.53 10.75
N ASP A 404 20.85 17.25 11.04
CA ASP A 404 21.91 18.25 10.99
C ASP A 404 22.05 18.80 9.56
N GLN A 405 21.74 20.09 9.41
CA GLN A 405 21.78 20.79 8.14
C GLN A 405 23.17 20.74 7.49
N ASN A 406 24.25 20.74 8.28
CA ASN A 406 25.62 20.69 7.75
C ASN A 406 25.90 19.34 7.07
N LYS A 407 25.34 18.26 7.62
CA LYS A 407 25.42 16.92 7.01
C LYS A 407 24.55 16.80 5.76
N ILE A 408 23.39 17.46 5.71
CA ILE A 408 22.51 17.42 4.53
C ILE A 408 23.14 18.18 3.36
N PHE A 409 23.53 19.44 3.59
CA PHE A 409 23.91 20.31 2.48
C PHE A 409 25.33 20.07 2.00
N ASN A 410 26.18 19.44 2.81
CA ASN A 410 27.63 19.35 2.63
C ASN A 410 28.27 20.74 2.41
N ASN A 411 29.48 20.94 2.87
CA ASN A 411 30.28 22.10 2.47
C ASN A 411 31.41 21.63 1.54
N ILE A 412 32.13 22.58 0.94
CA ILE A 412 33.25 22.26 0.02
C ILE A 412 34.29 21.34 0.70
N ASN A 413 34.44 21.41 2.02
CA ASN A 413 35.36 20.58 2.80
C ASN A 413 34.79 19.19 3.15
N THR A 414 33.47 18.97 3.08
CA THR A 414 32.80 17.70 3.42
C THR A 414 32.16 16.99 2.23
N LEU A 415 32.16 17.58 1.03
CA LEU A 415 31.58 17.02 -0.21
C LEU A 415 32.21 15.67 -0.64
N GLY A 416 33.33 15.27 -0.03
CA GLY A 416 33.99 13.98 -0.24
C GLY A 416 33.88 12.96 0.92
N THR A 417 33.22 13.30 2.03
CA THR A 417 33.18 12.44 3.24
C THR A 417 31.87 11.65 3.35
N ASP A 418 31.95 10.39 3.78
CA ASP A 418 30.77 9.54 4.09
C ASP A 418 30.17 9.89 5.45
N THR A 419 29.60 11.08 5.57
CA THR A 419 28.85 11.44 6.76
C THR A 419 27.39 11.06 6.57
N GLY A 420 26.99 9.95 7.18
CA GLY A 420 25.57 9.60 7.29
C GLY A 420 24.80 10.69 8.05
N THR A 421 23.66 11.06 7.48
CA THR A 421 22.74 12.11 7.94
C THR A 421 21.72 11.56 8.94
N GLY A 422 21.52 10.23 8.96
CA GLY A 422 20.43 9.59 9.68
C GLY A 422 19.09 9.68 8.94
N SER A 423 19.12 9.95 7.62
CA SER A 423 17.95 10.07 6.75
C SER A 423 18.18 9.33 5.45
N LEU A 424 17.44 8.25 5.22
CA LEU A 424 17.58 7.41 4.03
C LEU A 424 17.54 8.22 2.72
N LEU A 425 16.70 9.27 2.64
CA LEU A 425 16.60 10.12 1.46
C LEU A 425 17.82 11.03 1.29
N TYR A 426 18.25 11.73 2.34
CA TYR A 426 19.42 12.61 2.24
C TYR A 426 20.71 11.83 2.08
N ASP A 427 20.84 10.66 2.69
CA ASP A 427 22.00 9.78 2.53
C ASP A 427 22.14 9.30 1.09
N LEU A 428 21.04 8.91 0.43
CA LEU A 428 21.05 8.54 -0.96
C LEU A 428 21.43 9.72 -1.87
N ILE A 429 20.86 10.90 -1.62
CA ILE A 429 21.17 12.13 -2.37
C ILE A 429 22.64 12.51 -2.20
N ASN A 430 23.14 12.53 -0.97
CA ASN A 430 24.53 12.87 -0.64
C ASN A 430 25.51 11.87 -1.22
N TRP A 431 25.17 10.58 -1.19
CA TRP A 431 25.96 9.53 -1.78
C TRP A 431 26.09 9.73 -3.30
N LEU A 432 24.99 10.01 -4.00
CA LEU A 432 25.03 10.33 -5.44
C LEU A 432 25.81 11.60 -5.75
N GLU A 433 25.62 12.65 -4.95
CA GLU A 433 26.36 13.91 -5.04
C GLU A 433 27.88 13.68 -4.90
N LYS A 434 28.30 12.94 -3.87
CA LYS A 434 29.70 12.52 -3.64
C LYS A 434 30.25 11.77 -4.84
N LYS A 435 29.51 10.82 -5.41
CA LYS A 435 30.00 10.04 -6.55
C LYS A 435 30.22 10.91 -7.79
N LEU A 436 29.29 11.80 -8.10
CA LEU A 436 29.49 12.76 -9.20
C LEU A 436 30.66 13.71 -8.92
N TYR A 437 30.77 14.22 -7.69
CA TYR A 437 31.88 15.06 -7.27
C TYR A 437 33.23 14.36 -7.40
N ASN A 438 33.34 13.10 -6.96
CA ASN A 438 34.57 12.31 -7.08
C ASN A 438 34.96 12.04 -8.54
N VAL A 439 33.99 11.74 -9.40
CA VAL A 439 34.22 11.59 -10.84
C VAL A 439 34.76 12.90 -11.42
N SER A 440 34.14 14.02 -11.07
CA SER A 440 34.60 15.35 -11.49
C SER A 440 36.00 15.68 -10.97
N ASN A 441 36.28 15.49 -9.69
CA ASN A 441 37.58 15.80 -9.11
C ASN A 441 38.70 14.94 -9.73
N THR A 442 38.41 13.66 -9.98
CA THR A 442 39.30 12.75 -10.70
C THR A 442 39.55 13.26 -12.12
N LEU A 443 38.49 13.62 -12.84
CA LEU A 443 38.58 14.16 -14.20
C LEU A 443 39.36 15.48 -14.24
N SER A 444 39.13 16.39 -13.29
CA SER A 444 39.85 17.67 -13.15
C SER A 444 41.34 17.45 -12.90
N THR A 445 41.69 16.46 -12.07
CA THR A 445 43.10 16.07 -11.83
C THR A 445 43.73 15.51 -13.09
N ILE A 446 43.04 14.64 -13.83
CA ILE A 446 43.50 14.07 -15.10
C ILE A 446 43.69 15.18 -16.15
N ILE A 447 42.74 16.10 -16.25
CA ILE A 447 42.82 17.26 -17.16
C ILE A 447 44.08 18.07 -16.83
N ARG A 448 44.30 18.44 -15.56
CA ARG A 448 45.49 19.18 -15.14
C ARG A 448 46.79 18.43 -15.44
N PHE A 449 46.82 17.13 -15.16
CA PHE A 449 47.98 16.30 -15.48
C PHE A 449 48.23 16.26 -17.00
N ALA A 450 47.19 16.07 -17.80
CA ALA A 450 47.28 16.07 -19.25
C ALA A 450 47.79 17.43 -19.77
N GLU A 451 47.30 18.54 -19.23
CA GLU A 451 47.76 19.88 -19.59
C GLU A 451 49.23 20.13 -19.22
N LEU A 452 49.65 19.72 -18.03
CA LEU A 452 51.05 19.81 -17.60
C LEU A 452 51.96 18.92 -18.46
N ALA A 453 51.56 17.67 -18.70
CA ALA A 453 52.26 16.72 -19.55
C ALA A 453 52.38 17.21 -21.00
N LEU A 454 51.37 17.92 -21.49
CA LEU A 454 51.37 18.53 -22.82
C LEU A 454 52.19 19.81 -22.90
N ASN A 455 52.61 20.41 -21.79
CA ASN A 455 53.49 21.58 -21.79
C ASN A 455 54.96 21.23 -21.50
N ASP A 456 55.26 19.98 -21.12
CA ASP A 456 56.62 19.47 -20.89
C ASP A 456 57.24 18.90 -22.17
N ALA A 457 58.37 19.46 -22.60
CA ALA A 457 59.03 19.09 -23.84
C ALA A 457 59.57 17.65 -23.85
N ASN A 458 59.98 17.11 -22.70
CA ASN A 458 60.49 15.74 -22.58
C ASN A 458 59.33 14.74 -22.63
N ILE A 459 58.23 15.01 -21.93
CA ILE A 459 57.04 14.17 -21.96
C ILE A 459 56.42 14.17 -23.36
N GLN A 460 56.29 15.34 -24.01
CA GLN A 460 55.85 15.41 -25.39
C GLN A 460 56.73 14.55 -26.31
N LYS A 461 58.05 14.60 -26.16
CA LYS A 461 58.99 13.79 -26.95
C LYS A 461 58.74 12.29 -26.74
N THR A 462 58.62 11.84 -25.48
CA THR A 462 58.31 10.44 -25.17
C THR A 462 56.95 10.01 -25.69
N ILE A 463 55.91 10.85 -25.59
CA ILE A 463 54.59 10.58 -26.15
C ILE A 463 54.69 10.45 -27.68
N LYS A 464 55.39 11.35 -28.36
CA LYS A 464 55.61 11.30 -29.81
C LYS A 464 56.30 9.99 -30.21
N GLU A 465 57.38 9.61 -29.53
CA GLU A 465 58.09 8.35 -29.78
C GLU A 465 57.21 7.12 -29.54
N LYS A 466 56.42 7.09 -28.45
CA LYS A 466 55.47 6.00 -28.16
C LYS A 466 54.32 5.94 -29.16
N ILE A 467 53.79 7.07 -29.62
CA ILE A 467 52.75 7.12 -30.67
C ILE A 467 53.33 6.54 -31.96
N VAL A 468 54.53 6.96 -32.36
CA VAL A 468 55.21 6.41 -33.55
C VAL A 468 55.41 4.90 -33.41
N GLY A 469 55.96 4.43 -32.28
CA GLY A 469 56.18 3.00 -32.03
C GLY A 469 54.90 2.18 -32.00
N PHE A 470 53.86 2.68 -31.32
CA PHE A 470 52.55 2.05 -31.24
C PHE A 470 51.90 1.93 -32.61
N ILE A 471 51.86 3.03 -33.38
CA ILE A 471 51.29 3.02 -34.72
C ILE A 471 52.06 2.03 -35.60
N LYS A 472 53.39 2.08 -35.63
CA LYS A 472 54.21 1.11 -36.38
C LYS A 472 53.88 -0.35 -36.01
N SER A 473 53.65 -0.63 -34.73
CA SER A 473 53.28 -1.98 -34.25
C SER A 473 51.87 -2.44 -34.64
N LYS A 474 51.00 -1.52 -35.03
CA LYS A 474 49.60 -1.80 -35.39
C LYS A 474 49.34 -1.70 -36.90
N LEU A 475 50.30 -1.21 -37.66
CA LEU A 475 50.20 -1.15 -39.11
C LEU A 475 50.39 -2.56 -39.70
N PRO A 476 49.58 -2.96 -40.69
CA PRO A 476 49.72 -4.26 -41.37
C PRO A 476 51.12 -4.43 -41.96
N GLU A 477 51.63 -5.67 -41.95
CA GLU A 477 52.70 -6.06 -42.86
C GLU A 477 52.17 -6.01 -44.30
N ILE A 478 52.89 -5.31 -45.19
CA ILE A 478 52.51 -5.13 -46.59
C ILE A 478 53.57 -5.75 -47.46
N SER A 479 53.14 -6.60 -48.40
CA SER A 479 54.03 -7.44 -49.22
C SER A 479 54.99 -6.69 -50.13
N ASN A 480 54.71 -5.43 -50.48
CA ASN A 480 55.61 -4.53 -51.20
C ASN A 480 55.47 -3.13 -50.58
N GLY A 481 56.54 -2.43 -50.21
CA GLY A 481 56.46 -1.06 -49.68
C GLY A 481 56.80 -0.92 -48.19
N THR A 482 56.87 0.32 -47.70
CA THR A 482 57.31 0.65 -46.34
C THR A 482 56.40 1.68 -45.70
N TRP A 483 56.05 1.44 -44.43
CA TRP A 483 55.37 2.42 -43.60
C TRP A 483 56.39 3.39 -43.02
N LYS A 484 56.17 4.68 -43.27
CA LYS A 484 56.85 5.77 -42.59
C LYS A 484 55.88 6.38 -41.59
N VAL A 485 56.33 6.50 -40.34
CA VAL A 485 55.56 7.12 -39.25
C VAL A 485 56.53 8.01 -38.50
N GLU A 486 56.33 9.32 -38.54
CA GLU A 486 57.19 10.30 -37.89
C GLU A 486 56.46 11.60 -37.54
N PHE A 487 57.05 12.39 -36.64
CA PHE A 487 56.61 13.75 -36.36
C PHE A 487 57.51 14.75 -37.09
N LYS A 488 56.94 15.66 -37.90
CA LYS A 488 57.72 16.67 -38.63
C LYS A 488 57.88 17.95 -37.80
N LYS A 489 59.13 18.24 -37.40
CA LYS A 489 59.50 19.46 -36.65
C LYS A 489 59.17 20.78 -37.35
N SER A 490 59.17 20.81 -38.69
CA SER A 490 58.95 22.03 -39.48
C SER A 490 57.49 22.48 -39.56
N GLU A 491 56.54 21.63 -39.13
CA GLU A 491 55.10 21.85 -39.34
C GLU A 491 54.30 21.63 -38.04
N GLN A 492 54.67 22.35 -36.98
CA GLN A 492 53.99 22.28 -35.67
C GLN A 492 53.87 20.85 -35.09
N ASP A 493 54.88 20.01 -35.34
CA ASP A 493 54.89 18.60 -34.91
C ASP A 493 53.62 17.84 -35.34
N ALA A 494 53.25 17.97 -36.62
CA ALA A 494 52.25 17.11 -37.23
C ALA A 494 52.77 15.66 -37.31
N LEU A 495 51.95 14.71 -36.90
CA LEU A 495 52.19 13.29 -37.12
C LEU A 495 51.92 12.96 -38.58
N GLU A 496 52.92 12.43 -39.25
CA GLU A 496 52.84 11.92 -40.60
C GLU A 496 52.87 10.39 -40.58
N ILE A 497 51.85 9.77 -41.16
CA ILE A 497 51.85 8.35 -41.52
C ILE A 497 51.77 8.29 -43.04
N SER A 498 52.80 7.75 -43.67
CA SER A 498 52.79 7.52 -45.09
C SER A 498 53.15 6.08 -45.42
N LEU A 499 52.38 5.45 -46.30
CA LEU A 499 52.79 4.20 -46.91
C LEU A 499 53.47 4.55 -48.23
N THR A 500 54.66 4.02 -48.51
CA THR A 500 55.40 4.26 -49.75
C THR A 500 55.64 2.94 -50.49
N PHE A 501 55.29 2.86 -51.78
CA PHE A 501 55.55 1.69 -52.63
C PHE A 501 56.71 1.99 -53.61
N LEU A 502 57.77 1.16 -53.59
CA LEU A 502 58.85 1.12 -54.59
C LEU A 502 59.35 2.51 -55.07
N GLY A 503 59.48 3.48 -54.16
CA GLY A 503 60.02 4.83 -54.44
C GLY A 503 59.18 5.73 -55.35
N LEU A 504 58.00 5.30 -55.83
CA LEU A 504 57.27 5.98 -56.92
C LEU A 504 55.95 6.66 -56.50
N ARG A 505 55.29 6.21 -55.41
CA ARG A 505 54.03 6.83 -54.93
C ARG A 505 53.78 6.62 -53.44
N THR A 506 53.06 7.57 -52.84
CA THR A 506 52.53 7.52 -51.47
C THR A 506 51.04 7.15 -51.46
N PRO A 507 50.67 5.86 -51.53
CA PRO A 507 49.29 5.34 -51.51
C PRO A 507 48.41 5.76 -50.32
N LEU A 508 49.00 6.10 -49.19
CA LEU A 508 48.31 6.63 -48.04
C LEU A 508 49.23 7.69 -47.47
N TYR A 509 48.73 8.89 -47.33
CA TYR A 509 49.37 9.96 -46.60
C TYR A 509 48.37 10.42 -45.53
N LEU A 510 48.76 10.45 -44.27
CA LEU A 510 47.97 11.01 -43.19
C LEU A 510 48.86 12.00 -42.47
N LYS A 511 48.44 13.25 -42.45
CA LYS A 511 48.96 14.32 -41.61
C LYS A 511 47.94 14.61 -40.53
N THR A 512 48.36 14.60 -39.27
CA THR A 512 47.48 14.98 -38.16
C THR A 512 48.18 15.88 -37.15
N ASN A 513 47.60 17.05 -36.88
CA ASN A 513 48.09 17.99 -35.87
C ASN A 513 47.55 17.55 -34.51
N LEU A 514 48.36 16.79 -33.78
CA LEU A 514 47.97 16.25 -32.47
C LEU A 514 48.12 17.28 -31.34
N PHE A 515 49.15 18.13 -31.42
CA PHE A 515 49.57 19.08 -30.39
C PHE A 515 49.35 20.54 -30.83
N GLY A 516 49.54 21.51 -29.92
CA GLY A 516 49.31 22.94 -30.16
C GLY A 516 47.90 23.41 -29.74
N SER A 517 47.67 24.72 -29.67
CA SER A 517 46.38 25.31 -29.22
C SER A 517 45.17 24.79 -29.99
N ASP A 518 45.36 24.56 -31.29
CA ASP A 518 44.31 24.06 -32.18
C ASP A 518 44.39 22.54 -32.42
N GLY A 519 45.38 21.84 -31.85
CA GLY A 519 45.58 20.40 -32.03
C GLY A 519 44.47 19.53 -31.43
N ILE A 520 44.32 18.31 -31.95
CA ILE A 520 43.23 17.37 -31.57
C ILE A 520 43.22 17.11 -30.06
N ILE A 521 44.39 16.94 -29.43
CA ILE A 521 44.48 16.62 -28.00
C ILE A 521 43.96 17.78 -27.14
N ASN A 522 44.33 19.03 -27.47
CA ASN A 522 43.87 20.20 -26.72
C ASN A 522 42.36 20.45 -26.88
N GLN A 523 41.80 20.22 -28.07
CA GLN A 523 40.35 20.32 -28.27
C GLN A 523 39.59 19.24 -27.48
N LEU A 524 40.11 18.01 -27.42
CA LEU A 524 39.54 16.95 -26.57
C LEU A 524 39.61 17.32 -25.09
N ILE A 525 40.73 17.91 -24.62
CA ILE A 525 40.85 18.42 -23.25
C ILE A 525 39.78 19.48 -22.96
N ASN A 526 39.52 20.39 -23.89
CA ASN A 526 38.46 21.40 -23.72
C ASN A 526 37.05 20.79 -23.65
N ILE A 527 36.77 19.72 -24.40
CA ILE A 527 35.53 18.95 -24.24
C ILE A 527 35.47 18.31 -22.85
N PHE A 528 36.56 17.66 -22.41
CA PHE A 528 36.62 17.06 -21.07
C PHE A 528 36.45 18.11 -19.96
N LYS A 529 36.96 19.33 -20.14
CA LYS A 529 36.72 20.44 -19.21
C LYS A 529 35.24 20.84 -19.14
N SER A 530 34.56 20.98 -20.29
CA SER A 530 33.13 21.29 -20.27
C SER A 530 32.26 20.14 -19.77
N PHE A 531 32.73 18.90 -19.94
CA PHE A 531 32.11 17.74 -19.32
C PHE A 531 32.31 17.77 -17.80
N ASP A 532 33.52 18.08 -17.31
CA ASP A 532 33.81 18.30 -15.89
C ASP A 532 32.92 19.39 -15.30
N GLU A 533 32.83 20.56 -15.96
CA GLU A 533 31.93 21.66 -15.57
C GLU A 533 30.46 21.22 -15.49
N SER A 534 30.00 20.40 -16.45
CA SER A 534 28.63 19.85 -16.44
C SER A 534 28.39 18.91 -15.27
N ILE A 535 29.35 18.04 -14.95
CA ILE A 535 29.27 17.13 -13.80
C ILE A 535 29.28 17.92 -12.49
N LYS A 536 30.18 18.91 -12.34
CA LYS A 536 30.23 19.80 -11.16
C LYS A 536 28.90 20.51 -10.96
N TYR A 537 28.32 21.03 -12.04
CA TYR A 537 27.02 21.67 -11.97
C TYR A 537 25.92 20.71 -11.47
N LEU A 538 25.89 19.47 -11.98
CA LEU A 538 24.95 18.45 -11.51
C LEU A 538 25.18 18.10 -10.04
N SER A 539 26.43 17.94 -9.60
CA SER A 539 26.73 17.64 -8.20
C SER A 539 26.35 18.81 -7.27
N GLU A 540 26.74 20.03 -7.60
CA GLU A 540 26.64 21.17 -6.67
C GLU A 540 25.31 21.91 -6.74
N THR A 541 24.67 21.97 -7.91
CA THR A 541 23.47 22.81 -8.11
C THR A 541 22.19 21.97 -8.15
N LEU A 542 22.16 20.86 -8.90
CA LEU A 542 20.94 20.05 -9.02
C LEU A 542 20.60 19.34 -7.70
N PHE A 543 21.57 18.70 -7.04
CA PHE A 543 21.30 18.07 -5.74
C PHE A 543 20.98 19.10 -4.66
N LYS A 544 21.62 20.26 -4.67
CA LYS A 544 21.24 21.38 -3.80
C LYS A 544 19.80 21.85 -4.05
N TYR A 545 19.36 21.92 -5.31
CA TYR A 545 17.96 22.22 -5.66
C TYR A 545 16.99 21.16 -5.08
N LEU A 546 17.32 19.87 -5.20
CA LEU A 546 16.50 18.78 -4.64
C LEU A 546 16.46 18.83 -3.10
N LYS A 547 17.60 19.04 -2.45
CA LYS A 547 17.70 19.20 -1.00
C LYS A 547 16.92 20.43 -0.51
N ASN A 548 17.03 21.56 -1.22
CA ASN A 548 16.26 22.77 -0.92
C ASN A 548 14.75 22.54 -1.06
N THR A 549 14.33 21.78 -2.08
CA THR A 549 12.92 21.39 -2.24
C THR A 549 12.41 20.58 -1.05
N LEU A 550 13.18 19.60 -0.59
CA LEU A 550 12.82 18.77 0.58
C LEU A 550 12.90 19.54 1.90
N TYR A 551 13.79 20.53 2.00
CA TYR A 551 13.97 21.34 3.20
C TYR A 551 13.11 22.63 3.19
N LEU A 552 12.32 22.86 2.13
CA LEU A 552 11.56 24.09 1.87
C LEU A 552 12.40 25.38 1.87
N LYS A 553 13.65 25.30 1.41
CA LYS A 553 14.49 26.47 1.16
C LYS A 553 14.29 27.01 -0.24
N ARG A 554 14.43 28.33 -0.37
CA ARG A 554 14.47 28.98 -1.67
C ARG A 554 15.65 28.42 -2.48
N SER A 555 15.37 27.96 -3.68
CA SER A 555 16.38 27.51 -4.63
C SER A 555 16.59 28.53 -5.74
N ASP A 556 17.83 28.65 -6.21
CA ASP A 556 18.15 29.39 -7.41
C ASP A 556 17.57 28.67 -8.64
N LYS A 557 17.39 29.40 -9.73
CA LYS A 557 16.96 28.82 -11.01
C LYS A 557 18.03 27.85 -11.51
N LEU A 558 17.59 26.69 -12.00
CA LEU A 558 18.49 25.75 -12.67
C LEU A 558 18.96 26.37 -13.99
N SER A 559 20.28 26.51 -14.20
CA SER A 559 20.88 26.87 -15.48
C SER A 559 21.31 25.61 -16.24
N LEU A 560 21.11 25.60 -17.56
CA LEU A 560 21.61 24.53 -18.43
C LEU A 560 22.87 24.96 -19.20
N SER A 561 23.44 26.13 -18.88
CA SER A 561 24.62 26.68 -19.54
C SER A 561 25.81 25.71 -19.60
N PRO A 562 26.16 24.96 -18.54
CA PRO A 562 27.26 24.00 -18.60
C PRO A 562 27.02 22.88 -19.64
N ILE A 563 25.80 22.36 -19.72
CA ILE A 563 25.40 21.34 -20.69
C ILE A 563 25.42 21.93 -22.11
N GLN A 564 24.94 23.16 -22.28
CA GLN A 564 25.00 23.86 -23.56
C GLN A 564 26.46 24.03 -24.03
N LYS A 565 27.35 24.50 -23.15
CA LYS A 565 28.77 24.68 -23.44
C LYS A 565 29.45 23.38 -23.84
N LEU A 566 29.10 22.25 -23.21
CA LEU A 566 29.55 20.93 -23.62
C LEU A 566 29.10 20.59 -25.05
N ILE A 567 27.82 20.80 -25.38
CA ILE A 567 27.28 20.55 -26.73
C ILE A 567 28.00 21.44 -27.76
N ASP A 568 28.19 22.72 -27.45
CA ASP A 568 28.87 23.69 -28.32
C ASP A 568 30.32 23.28 -28.59
N ASN A 569 31.06 22.86 -27.55
CA ASN A 569 32.44 22.39 -27.68
C ASN A 569 32.55 21.08 -28.47
N VAL A 570 31.63 20.14 -28.28
CA VAL A 570 31.56 18.91 -29.09
C VAL A 570 31.27 19.25 -30.55
N ASN A 571 30.32 20.14 -30.81
CA ASN A 571 29.97 20.56 -32.17
C ASN A 571 31.14 21.26 -32.85
N ALA A 572 31.82 22.17 -32.15
CA ALA A 572 33.00 22.87 -32.66
C ALA A 572 34.15 21.89 -33.01
N PHE A 573 34.43 20.92 -32.14
CA PHE A 573 35.42 19.87 -32.40
C PHE A 573 35.08 19.04 -33.63
N LEU A 574 33.81 18.70 -33.84
CA LEU A 574 33.45 17.88 -34.99
C LEU A 574 33.41 18.69 -36.30
N LYS A 575 32.96 19.95 -36.28
CA LYS A 575 32.79 20.82 -37.46
C LYS A 575 34.09 21.48 -37.94
N ASN A 576 34.93 21.96 -37.02
CA ASN A 576 36.06 22.84 -37.35
C ASN A 576 37.43 22.14 -37.31
N ASN A 577 37.47 20.85 -37.00
CA ASN A 577 38.72 20.10 -36.88
C ASN A 577 39.28 19.72 -38.27
N LYS A 578 39.99 20.68 -38.86
CA LYS A 578 40.85 20.51 -40.05
C LYS A 578 42.24 19.98 -39.70
N ASN A 579 42.44 19.49 -38.48
CA ASN A 579 43.73 19.01 -38.02
C ASN A 579 44.08 17.63 -38.57
N ILE A 580 43.17 16.99 -39.29
CA ILE A 580 43.40 15.71 -39.97
C ILE A 580 43.34 15.98 -41.46
N TYR A 581 44.42 15.69 -42.16
CA TYR A 581 44.46 15.62 -43.61
C TYR A 581 44.98 14.24 -44.00
N ALA A 582 44.16 13.45 -44.69
CA ALA A 582 44.60 12.20 -45.27
C ALA A 582 44.34 12.17 -46.77
N THR A 583 45.22 11.53 -47.52
CA THR A 583 45.10 11.29 -48.95
C THR A 583 45.26 9.79 -49.16
N ILE A 584 44.27 9.15 -49.79
CA ILE A 584 44.23 7.71 -50.04
C ILE A 584 44.19 7.44 -51.54
N ALA A 585 45.18 6.72 -52.05
CA ALA A 585 45.26 6.36 -53.44
C ALA A 585 44.21 5.31 -53.83
N GLN A 586 43.51 5.59 -54.93
CA GLN A 586 42.49 4.69 -55.46
C GLN A 586 43.09 3.58 -56.34
N THR A 587 44.24 3.82 -56.99
CA THR A 587 44.88 2.89 -57.94
C THR A 587 46.39 2.81 -57.72
N ALA A 588 47.06 1.81 -58.31
CA ALA A 588 48.52 1.69 -58.26
C ALA A 588 49.24 2.66 -59.23
N ILE A 589 48.58 3.10 -60.30
CA ILE A 589 49.13 3.94 -61.36
C ILE A 589 48.30 5.22 -61.45
N THR A 590 48.93 6.39 -61.27
CA THR A 590 48.37 7.70 -61.63
C THR A 590 49.18 8.23 -62.80
N ILE A 591 48.57 8.28 -63.98
CA ILE A 591 49.06 9.12 -65.07
C ILE A 591 48.06 10.26 -65.11
N TRP A 592 48.37 11.42 -64.53
CA TRP A 592 47.53 12.60 -64.75
C TRP A 592 47.70 13.04 -66.22
N PRO A 593 46.62 13.28 -66.99
CA PRO A 593 45.23 13.48 -66.56
C PRO A 593 44.31 12.25 -66.67
N LEU A 594 44.85 11.07 -67.02
CA LEU A 594 44.10 9.82 -67.28
C LEU A 594 43.81 8.95 -66.05
N GLY A 595 44.33 9.30 -64.87
CA GLY A 595 44.18 8.56 -63.61
C GLY A 595 43.09 9.11 -62.68
N LYS A 596 42.50 8.25 -61.84
CA LYS A 596 41.53 8.68 -60.82
C LYS A 596 42.22 9.47 -59.69
N PRO A 597 41.62 10.59 -59.22
CA PRO A 597 42.16 11.40 -58.13
C PRO A 597 42.18 10.62 -56.81
N ASP A 598 43.01 11.05 -55.86
CA ASP A 598 43.07 10.46 -54.52
C ASP A 598 41.85 10.87 -53.68
N ILE A 599 41.44 10.00 -52.75
CA ILE A 599 40.41 10.33 -51.75
C ILE A 599 41.05 11.20 -50.68
N GLU A 600 40.48 12.39 -50.46
CA GLU A 600 40.92 13.27 -49.39
C GLU A 600 40.00 13.20 -48.17
N ILE A 601 40.58 12.99 -47.00
CA ILE A 601 39.93 13.06 -45.69
C ILE A 601 40.40 14.36 -45.05
N LYS A 602 39.50 15.33 -44.87
CA LYS A 602 39.84 16.65 -44.32
C LYS A 602 39.26 16.91 -42.94
N THR A 603 38.36 16.03 -42.49
CA THR A 603 37.63 16.16 -41.23
C THR A 603 37.38 14.81 -40.59
N ILE A 604 37.04 14.80 -39.29
CA ILE A 604 36.62 13.59 -38.57
C ILE A 604 35.39 12.95 -39.23
N TYR A 605 34.48 13.76 -39.78
CA TYR A 605 33.31 13.24 -40.50
C TYR A 605 33.67 12.48 -41.77
N ASP A 606 34.64 12.99 -42.55
CA ASP A 606 35.12 12.28 -43.75
C ASP A 606 35.72 10.92 -43.38
N PHE A 607 36.36 10.81 -42.22
CA PHE A 607 36.88 9.55 -41.69
C PHE A 607 35.75 8.60 -41.24
N LEU A 608 34.77 9.10 -40.48
CA LEU A 608 33.67 8.29 -39.98
C LEU A 608 32.79 7.75 -41.11
N THR A 609 32.65 8.46 -42.23
CA THR A 609 31.84 8.02 -43.39
C THR A 609 32.60 7.13 -44.37
N LEU A 610 33.92 6.93 -44.22
CA LEU A 610 34.72 6.01 -45.06
C LEU A 610 34.10 4.63 -45.27
N PRO A 611 33.49 3.96 -44.26
CA PRO A 611 32.86 2.66 -44.44
C PRO A 611 31.74 2.61 -45.48
N TYR A 612 31.22 3.77 -45.90
CA TYR A 612 30.18 3.92 -46.91
C TYR A 612 30.69 4.57 -48.21
N ASN A 613 31.98 4.92 -48.28
CA ASN A 613 32.61 5.45 -49.48
C ASN A 613 33.07 4.30 -50.38
N GLN A 614 32.41 4.11 -51.53
CA GLN A 614 32.73 3.03 -52.47
C GLN A 614 34.12 3.16 -53.09
N GLU A 615 34.64 4.37 -53.25
CA GLU A 615 36.00 4.60 -53.76
C GLU A 615 37.04 4.12 -52.76
N PHE A 616 36.80 4.31 -51.46
CA PHE A 616 37.68 3.82 -50.39
C PHE A 616 37.64 2.30 -50.30
N LEU A 617 36.43 1.71 -50.27
CA LEU A 617 36.25 0.26 -50.20
C LEU A 617 36.80 -0.46 -51.44
N ASN A 618 36.85 0.19 -52.60
CA ASN A 618 37.47 -0.36 -53.82
C ASN A 618 38.92 0.09 -54.02
N GLY A 619 39.43 0.93 -53.11
CA GLY A 619 40.74 1.57 -53.19
C GLY A 619 41.90 0.63 -52.83
N LEU A 620 43.12 1.08 -53.12
CA LEU A 620 44.33 0.27 -52.99
C LEU A 620 44.61 -0.16 -51.54
N VAL A 621 44.33 0.73 -50.58
CA VAL A 621 44.53 0.48 -49.14
C VAL A 621 43.56 -0.58 -48.62
N PHE A 622 42.28 -0.51 -48.95
CA PHE A 622 41.30 -1.51 -48.51
C PHE A 622 41.50 -2.86 -49.21
N LYS A 623 41.86 -2.89 -50.50
CA LYS A 623 42.16 -4.15 -51.22
C LYS A 623 43.34 -4.93 -50.61
N ARG A 624 44.29 -4.24 -49.97
CA ARG A 624 45.51 -4.85 -49.41
C ARG A 624 45.44 -5.11 -47.92
N ALA A 625 44.70 -4.29 -47.16
CA ALA A 625 44.57 -4.40 -45.70
C ALA A 625 43.13 -4.67 -45.22
N GLY A 626 42.20 -4.99 -46.13
CA GLY A 626 40.76 -5.03 -45.88
C GLY A 626 40.33 -6.01 -44.79
N GLU A 627 40.92 -7.21 -44.72
CA GLU A 627 40.60 -8.18 -43.67
C GLU A 627 40.93 -7.66 -42.27
N GLN A 628 42.01 -6.89 -42.14
CA GLN A 628 42.43 -6.30 -40.86
C GLN A 628 41.64 -5.03 -40.51
N LEU A 629 41.18 -4.29 -41.53
CA LEU A 629 40.36 -3.08 -41.35
C LEU A 629 38.88 -3.40 -41.12
N LYS A 630 38.40 -4.56 -41.56
CA LYS A 630 36.98 -4.97 -41.51
C LYS A 630 36.37 -4.88 -40.11
N PRO A 631 37.00 -5.36 -39.01
CA PRO A 631 36.42 -5.24 -37.67
C PRO A 631 36.24 -3.78 -37.19
N ILE A 632 37.09 -2.86 -37.64
CA ILE A 632 37.00 -1.44 -37.31
C ILE A 632 35.89 -0.78 -38.13
N ILE A 633 35.83 -1.09 -39.43
CA ILE A 633 34.79 -0.62 -40.35
C ILE A 633 33.41 -1.08 -39.89
N ASP A 634 33.26 -2.34 -39.48
CA ASP A 634 31.98 -2.88 -39.01
C ASP A 634 31.49 -2.19 -37.72
N LYS A 635 32.41 -1.80 -36.82
CA LYS A 635 32.07 -1.00 -35.63
C LYS A 635 31.62 0.41 -36.00
N ILE A 636 32.31 1.07 -36.93
CA ILE A 636 31.91 2.41 -37.39
C ILE A 636 30.56 2.33 -38.11
N LYS A 637 30.33 1.31 -38.95
CA LYS A 637 29.01 1.05 -39.56
C LYS A 637 27.95 0.88 -38.49
N SER A 638 28.16 0.01 -37.50
CA SER A 638 27.19 -0.20 -36.42
C SER A 638 26.88 1.08 -35.63
N PHE A 639 27.89 1.92 -35.38
CA PHE A 639 27.70 3.24 -34.76
C PHE A 639 26.86 4.17 -35.63
N LEU A 640 27.17 4.30 -36.93
CA LEU A 640 26.44 5.17 -37.84
C LEU A 640 25.02 4.67 -38.13
N GLU A 641 24.82 3.35 -38.24
CA GLU A 641 23.50 2.74 -38.30
C GLU A 641 22.72 3.02 -37.01
N SER A 642 23.36 3.04 -35.83
CA SER A 642 22.67 3.42 -34.59
C SER A 642 22.22 4.89 -34.62
N LEU A 643 23.05 5.79 -35.13
CA LEU A 643 22.67 7.19 -35.32
C LEU A 643 21.50 7.34 -36.31
N LYS A 644 21.50 6.55 -37.39
CA LYS A 644 20.39 6.47 -38.35
C LYS A 644 19.11 5.90 -37.73
N ASN A 645 19.21 4.76 -37.07
CA ASN A 645 18.07 4.07 -36.45
C ASN A 645 17.36 4.95 -35.42
N TYR A 646 18.12 5.75 -34.66
CA TYR A 646 17.57 6.72 -33.72
C TYR A 646 17.28 8.10 -34.36
N ARG A 647 17.52 8.25 -35.67
CA ARG A 647 17.31 9.44 -36.50
C ARG A 647 18.02 10.71 -36.00
N PHE A 648 19.24 10.54 -35.51
CA PHE A 648 20.19 11.66 -35.40
C PHE A 648 20.64 12.15 -36.79
N ILE A 649 20.64 11.22 -37.75
CA ILE A 649 20.91 11.42 -39.18
C ILE A 649 19.94 10.56 -40.00
N GLU A 650 19.73 10.88 -41.27
CA GLU A 650 18.89 10.08 -42.18
C GLU A 650 19.66 8.89 -42.77
N GLU A 651 20.91 9.12 -43.15
CA GLU A 651 21.77 8.14 -43.78
C GLU A 651 23.22 8.31 -43.27
N PRO A 652 24.00 7.22 -43.13
CA PRO A 652 25.38 7.29 -42.66
C PRO A 652 26.26 8.24 -43.48
N THR A 653 26.00 8.34 -44.79
CA THR A 653 26.74 9.21 -45.72
C THR A 653 26.49 10.70 -45.48
N LYS A 654 25.35 11.09 -44.88
CA LYS A 654 24.99 12.49 -44.60
C LYS A 654 25.45 12.98 -43.21
N LEU A 655 26.21 12.17 -42.47
CA LEU A 655 26.69 12.48 -41.12
C LEU A 655 27.35 13.86 -41.02
N LYS A 656 28.17 14.22 -42.00
CA LYS A 656 28.92 15.47 -42.06
C LYS A 656 28.04 16.72 -42.06
N ASP A 657 26.87 16.63 -42.66
CA ASP A 657 25.97 17.77 -42.81
C ASP A 657 24.91 17.77 -41.70
N GLN A 658 24.33 16.61 -41.40
CA GLN A 658 23.15 16.50 -40.54
C GLN A 658 23.47 16.46 -39.03
N PHE A 659 24.56 15.82 -38.62
CA PHE A 659 24.88 15.69 -37.20
C PHE A 659 25.35 17.00 -36.55
N PRO A 660 26.19 17.84 -37.19
CA PRO A 660 26.47 19.19 -36.68
C PRO A 660 25.22 20.06 -36.57
N GLU A 661 24.35 20.02 -37.59
CA GLU A 661 23.08 20.75 -37.58
C GLU A 661 22.20 20.30 -36.42
N TYR A 662 22.14 18.99 -36.17
CA TYR A 662 21.47 18.42 -35.01
C TYR A 662 22.03 18.97 -33.68
N LEU A 663 23.35 18.99 -33.49
CA LEU A 663 23.98 19.51 -32.27
C LEU A 663 23.73 21.01 -32.09
N GLU A 664 23.74 21.79 -33.18
CA GLU A 664 23.41 23.21 -33.15
C GLU A 664 21.94 23.45 -32.75
N LYS A 665 21.01 22.67 -33.32
CA LYS A 665 19.60 22.68 -32.91
C LYS A 665 19.44 22.31 -31.44
N LEU A 666 20.16 21.29 -30.96
CA LEU A 666 20.14 20.86 -29.56
C LEU A 666 20.66 21.96 -28.63
N SER A 667 21.79 22.59 -28.96
CA SER A 667 22.34 23.72 -28.19
C SER A 667 21.36 24.90 -28.11
N LYS A 668 20.76 25.31 -29.24
CA LYS A 668 19.73 26.36 -29.28
C LYS A 668 18.50 25.99 -28.46
N TYR A 669 18.09 24.72 -28.49
CA TYR A 669 16.99 24.21 -27.67
C TYR A 669 17.30 24.35 -26.17
N VAL A 670 18.48 23.89 -25.73
CA VAL A 670 18.92 24.01 -24.33
C VAL A 670 18.98 25.47 -23.88
N LYS A 671 19.56 26.35 -24.71
CA LYS A 671 19.66 27.80 -24.44
C LYS A 671 18.31 28.48 -24.28
N THR A 672 17.35 28.16 -25.14
CA THR A 672 15.99 28.75 -25.11
C THR A 672 15.28 28.45 -23.79
N TYR A 673 15.64 27.36 -23.12
CA TYR A 673 14.98 26.86 -21.92
C TYR A 673 15.80 26.98 -20.64
N GLU A 674 16.93 27.70 -20.70
CA GLU A 674 17.78 28.05 -19.58
C GLU A 674 17.03 28.86 -18.50
N LYS A 675 15.95 29.58 -18.86
CA LYS A 675 15.19 30.45 -17.95
C LYS A 675 13.86 29.86 -17.43
N ASN A 676 13.64 28.55 -17.53
CA ASN A 676 12.35 27.97 -17.15
C ASN A 676 12.08 27.98 -15.62
N ASP A 677 10.85 28.34 -15.24
CA ASP A 677 10.35 28.35 -13.85
C ASP A 677 9.98 26.95 -13.33
N ILE A 678 10.94 26.01 -13.37
CA ILE A 678 10.84 24.81 -12.51
C ILE A 678 11.01 25.24 -11.02
N SER A 679 11.64 26.40 -10.79
CA SER A 679 11.77 27.07 -9.50
C SER A 679 10.44 27.73 -9.06
N GLY A 680 9.62 26.98 -8.33
CA GLY A 680 8.37 27.47 -7.76
C GLY A 680 7.52 26.37 -7.13
N PHE A 681 8.18 25.30 -6.68
CA PHE A 681 7.53 24.11 -6.14
C PHE A 681 7.68 24.09 -4.62
N ASN A 682 6.54 24.09 -3.91
CA ASN A 682 6.50 23.89 -2.47
C ASN A 682 5.93 22.50 -2.18
N LEU A 683 6.81 21.61 -1.71
CA LEU A 683 6.43 20.22 -1.44
C LEU A 683 5.36 20.11 -0.34
N LEU A 684 5.43 20.95 0.70
CA LEU A 684 4.46 20.96 1.79
C LEU A 684 3.05 21.28 1.25
N ASP A 685 2.94 22.31 0.43
CA ASP A 685 1.66 22.74 -0.14
C ASP A 685 1.09 21.66 -1.07
N SER A 686 1.95 21.06 -1.90
CA SER A 686 1.56 19.98 -2.80
C SER A 686 1.13 18.70 -2.09
N LEU A 687 1.68 18.41 -0.90
CA LEU A 687 1.27 17.26 -0.10
C LEU A 687 0.02 17.54 0.75
N TYR A 688 -0.24 18.79 1.13
CA TYR A 688 -1.39 19.15 1.96
C TYR A 688 -2.67 19.40 1.14
N ASP A 689 -2.63 20.33 0.19
CA ASP A 689 -3.80 20.75 -0.62
C ASP A 689 -3.62 20.54 -2.13
N GLY A 690 -2.37 20.49 -2.61
CA GLY A 690 -2.05 20.37 -4.03
C GLY A 690 -1.98 18.93 -4.53
N ASN A 691 -1.19 18.69 -5.57
CA ASN A 691 -0.99 17.33 -6.08
C ASN A 691 0.44 17.23 -6.63
N ILE A 692 1.28 16.47 -5.94
CA ILE A 692 2.69 16.28 -6.33
C ILE A 692 2.85 15.83 -7.79
N VAL A 693 1.87 15.10 -8.33
CA VAL A 693 1.85 14.68 -9.73
C VAL A 693 1.72 15.87 -10.67
N SER A 694 0.77 16.79 -10.45
CA SER A 694 0.62 17.98 -11.29
C SER A 694 1.70 19.03 -11.00
N ASP A 695 2.04 19.19 -9.72
CA ASP A 695 2.81 20.34 -9.24
C ASP A 695 4.31 20.15 -9.45
N PHE A 696 4.76 18.90 -9.58
CA PHE A 696 6.15 18.53 -9.81
C PHE A 696 6.33 17.66 -11.07
N ILE A 697 5.75 16.46 -11.11
CA ILE A 697 6.04 15.46 -12.15
C ILE A 697 5.63 15.96 -13.55
N SER A 698 4.42 16.50 -13.67
CA SER A 698 3.91 17.05 -14.93
C SER A 698 4.72 18.24 -15.42
N LYS A 699 5.26 19.09 -14.51
CA LYS A 699 6.13 20.20 -14.91
C LYS A 699 7.44 19.71 -15.52
N TRP A 700 8.06 18.67 -14.94
CA TRP A 700 9.24 18.03 -15.49
C TRP A 700 8.97 17.33 -16.83
N ILE A 701 7.86 16.60 -16.96
CA ILE A 701 7.44 16.00 -18.24
C ILE A 701 7.26 17.08 -19.30
N ASN A 702 6.54 18.16 -18.97
CA ASN A 702 6.30 19.28 -19.90
C ASN A 702 7.60 19.99 -20.28
N PHE A 703 8.54 20.12 -19.35
CA PHE A 703 9.87 20.67 -19.62
C PHE A 703 10.67 19.79 -20.59
N LEU A 704 10.72 18.47 -20.36
CA LEU A 704 11.45 17.51 -21.22
C LEU A 704 10.80 17.31 -22.59
N THR A 705 9.52 17.66 -22.74
CA THR A 705 8.75 17.49 -23.98
C THR A 705 8.29 18.83 -24.57
N LYS A 706 8.99 19.92 -24.23
CA LYS A 706 8.65 21.26 -24.72
C LYS A 706 8.87 21.37 -26.24
N ASP A 707 8.07 22.18 -26.92
CA ASP A 707 7.96 22.24 -28.39
C ASP A 707 7.59 20.89 -29.04
N ILE A 708 6.58 20.23 -28.46
CA ILE A 708 6.21 18.86 -28.82
C ILE A 708 5.68 18.68 -30.25
N THR A 709 5.14 19.75 -30.83
CA THR A 709 4.57 19.76 -32.18
C THR A 709 5.63 19.86 -33.27
N LYS A 710 6.88 20.18 -32.92
CA LYS A 710 8.00 20.20 -33.86
C LYS A 710 8.47 18.77 -34.12
N GLU A 711 8.28 18.29 -35.34
CA GLU A 711 8.71 16.94 -35.75
C GLU A 711 10.24 16.78 -35.74
N ASP A 712 10.98 17.88 -35.86
CA ASP A 712 12.45 17.95 -35.86
C ASP A 712 13.06 18.28 -34.49
N ASN A 713 12.31 18.06 -33.39
CA ASN A 713 12.79 18.41 -32.06
C ASN A 713 14.07 17.64 -31.68
N PRO A 714 15.15 18.33 -31.27
CA PRO A 714 16.47 17.72 -31.07
C PRO A 714 16.55 16.78 -29.85
N ILE A 715 15.54 16.77 -28.98
CA ILE A 715 15.44 15.82 -27.85
C ILE A 715 14.95 14.44 -28.31
N LEU A 716 14.19 14.36 -29.42
CA LEU A 716 13.56 13.11 -29.87
C LEU A 716 14.57 12.00 -30.19
N PRO A 717 15.69 12.25 -30.92
CA PRO A 717 16.72 11.23 -31.14
C PRO A 717 17.36 10.71 -29.86
N ILE A 718 17.58 11.58 -28.86
CA ILE A 718 18.13 11.21 -27.54
C ILE A 718 17.17 10.23 -26.83
N LEU A 719 15.88 10.56 -26.81
CA LEU A 719 14.89 9.71 -26.14
C LEU A 719 14.67 8.37 -26.87
N ARG A 720 14.82 8.32 -28.20
CA ARG A 720 14.85 7.05 -28.95
C ARG A 720 16.00 6.15 -28.51
N ALA A 721 17.19 6.74 -28.37
CA ALA A 721 18.40 6.02 -27.97
C ALA A 721 18.28 5.49 -26.53
N ILE A 722 17.85 6.34 -25.58
CA ILE A 722 17.67 5.95 -24.17
C ILE A 722 16.66 4.81 -24.03
N ASN A 723 15.52 4.91 -24.73
CA ASN A 723 14.47 3.90 -24.66
C ASN A 723 14.71 2.69 -25.58
N LYS A 724 15.76 2.71 -26.40
CA LYS A 724 16.03 1.73 -27.47
C LYS A 724 14.82 1.47 -28.36
N SER A 725 14.09 2.53 -28.72
CA SER A 725 12.82 2.44 -29.45
C SER A 725 12.86 3.24 -30.75
N GLU A 726 13.21 2.56 -31.85
CA GLU A 726 13.27 3.14 -33.21
C GLU A 726 11.88 3.57 -33.73
N LYS A 727 10.82 2.93 -33.23
CA LYS A 727 9.42 3.17 -33.62
C LYS A 727 8.80 4.44 -33.04
N LEU A 728 9.52 5.15 -32.17
CA LEU A 728 9.00 6.38 -31.58
C LEU A 728 9.04 7.49 -32.62
N GLU A 729 7.91 7.93 -33.14
CA GLU A 729 7.87 8.88 -34.28
C GLU A 729 7.81 10.35 -33.84
N LYS A 730 7.16 10.64 -32.72
CA LYS A 730 6.93 12.00 -32.23
C LYS A 730 7.16 12.09 -30.72
N LEU A 731 7.61 13.24 -30.23
CA LEU A 731 7.69 13.51 -28.79
C LEU A 731 6.31 13.41 -28.12
N GLU A 732 5.24 13.72 -28.87
CA GLU A 732 3.86 13.54 -28.44
C GLU A 732 3.55 12.11 -27.99
N GLN A 733 4.10 11.10 -28.67
CA GLN A 733 3.92 9.70 -28.27
C GLN A 733 4.55 9.44 -26.89
N ILE A 734 5.75 9.97 -26.61
CA ILE A 734 6.37 9.87 -25.28
C ILE A 734 5.55 10.63 -24.25
N LYS A 735 5.21 11.89 -24.52
CA LYS A 735 4.45 12.69 -23.57
C LYS A 735 3.12 12.01 -23.26
N ASN A 736 2.42 11.49 -24.26
CA ASN A 736 1.16 10.77 -24.07
C ASN A 736 1.37 9.47 -23.28
N GLN A 737 2.45 8.72 -23.53
CA GLN A 737 2.78 7.53 -22.73
C GLN A 737 3.10 7.88 -21.27
N TRP A 738 3.95 8.87 -21.03
CA TRP A 738 4.31 9.32 -19.69
C TRP A 738 3.10 9.93 -18.98
N THR A 739 2.37 10.83 -19.64
CA THR A 739 1.16 11.46 -19.11
C THR A 739 0.06 10.44 -18.87
N SER A 740 -0.10 9.42 -19.71
CA SER A 740 -1.05 8.32 -19.49
C SER A 740 -0.66 7.49 -18.26
N LYS A 741 0.60 7.06 -18.14
CA LYS A 741 1.07 6.32 -16.96
C LYS A 741 0.89 7.13 -15.68
N ILE A 742 1.22 8.41 -15.74
CA ILE A 742 1.10 9.34 -14.62
C ILE A 742 -0.37 9.68 -14.32
N SER A 743 -1.22 9.84 -15.33
CA SER A 743 -2.66 10.05 -15.17
C SER A 743 -3.35 8.82 -14.58
N ASP A 744 -2.95 7.61 -15.01
CA ASP A 744 -3.45 6.37 -14.42
C ASP A 744 -3.02 6.21 -12.97
N LEU A 745 -1.78 6.60 -12.64
CA LEU A 745 -1.31 6.68 -11.25
C LEU A 745 -2.13 7.71 -10.47
N ALA A 746 -2.28 8.94 -11.00
CA ALA A 746 -3.03 10.03 -10.39
C ALA A 746 -4.49 9.62 -10.12
N LYS A 747 -5.17 9.00 -11.11
CA LYS A 747 -6.53 8.47 -10.95
C LYS A 747 -6.62 7.38 -9.89
N LYS A 748 -5.61 6.51 -9.77
CA LYS A 748 -5.58 5.46 -8.74
C LYS A 748 -5.46 6.04 -7.33
N ILE A 749 -4.77 7.18 -7.19
CA ILE A 749 -4.50 7.83 -5.90
C ILE A 749 -5.32 9.11 -5.68
N ASP A 750 -6.27 9.47 -6.54
CA ASP A 750 -6.87 10.81 -6.57
C ASP A 750 -7.49 11.23 -5.23
N ASN A 751 -8.22 10.32 -4.58
CA ASN A 751 -8.79 10.55 -3.26
C ASN A 751 -7.76 10.60 -2.12
N TYR A 752 -6.52 10.21 -2.39
CA TYR A 752 -5.39 10.19 -1.47
C TYR A 752 -4.23 11.07 -1.96
N SER A 753 -4.48 11.96 -2.94
CA SER A 753 -3.41 12.72 -3.59
C SER A 753 -2.76 13.75 -2.66
N ASN A 754 -3.47 14.10 -1.59
CA ASN A 754 -3.03 15.04 -0.56
C ASN A 754 -3.82 14.82 0.75
N ILE A 755 -3.36 15.45 1.82
CA ILE A 755 -3.95 15.35 3.17
C ILE A 755 -5.39 15.88 3.22
N SER A 756 -5.68 17.01 2.59
CA SER A 756 -7.02 17.62 2.62
C SER A 756 -8.08 16.76 1.94
N LYS A 757 -7.74 16.04 0.88
CA LYS A 757 -8.64 15.07 0.26
C LYS A 757 -8.89 13.88 1.18
N ILE A 758 -7.84 13.35 1.83
CA ILE A 758 -7.98 12.25 2.80
C ILE A 758 -8.91 12.67 3.94
N ARG A 759 -8.70 13.86 4.52
CA ARG A 759 -9.57 14.45 5.55
C ARG A 759 -11.04 14.41 5.10
N ASN A 760 -11.29 14.83 3.85
CA ASN A 760 -12.63 15.05 3.33
C ASN A 760 -13.29 13.79 2.74
N ILE A 761 -12.63 12.61 2.77
CA ILE A 761 -13.27 11.36 2.38
C ILE A 761 -14.44 11.11 3.34
N LYS A 762 -15.65 11.11 2.80
CA LYS A 762 -16.85 10.74 3.54
C LYS A 762 -17.04 9.23 3.53
N LEU A 763 -17.37 8.68 4.69
CA LEU A 763 -17.89 7.33 4.81
C LEU A 763 -19.21 7.26 4.04
N GLN A 764 -19.33 6.24 3.21
CA GLN A 764 -20.56 5.89 2.52
C GLN A 764 -20.90 4.47 2.92
N LEU A 765 -21.82 4.35 3.87
CA LEU A 765 -22.29 3.07 4.35
C LEU A 765 -23.50 2.66 3.47
N PRO A 766 -23.62 1.37 3.08
CA PRO A 766 -24.80 0.91 2.36
C PRO A 766 -26.07 1.23 3.13
N LYS A 767 -27.05 1.81 2.43
CA LYS A 767 -28.32 2.25 3.03
C LYS A 767 -29.00 1.14 3.83
N GLU A 768 -28.95 -0.09 3.34
CA GLU A 768 -29.54 -1.23 4.05
C GLU A 768 -28.86 -1.48 5.41
N LEU A 769 -27.56 -1.23 5.56
CA LEU A 769 -26.84 -1.40 6.82
C LEU A 769 -27.04 -0.22 7.76
N VAL A 770 -27.09 0.99 7.20
CA VAL A 770 -27.40 2.20 7.95
C VAL A 770 -28.77 2.06 8.62
N ASP A 771 -29.75 1.60 7.84
CA ASP A 771 -31.13 1.43 8.31
C ASP A 771 -31.27 0.22 9.25
N GLN A 772 -30.63 -0.92 8.95
CA GLN A 772 -30.71 -2.13 9.78
C GLN A 772 -30.00 -2.00 11.14
N PHE A 773 -28.86 -1.31 11.17
CA PHE A 773 -28.03 -1.20 12.39
C PHE A 773 -28.14 0.15 13.08
N GLY A 774 -28.97 1.08 12.57
CA GLY A 774 -29.14 2.40 13.17
C GLY A 774 -27.88 3.26 13.10
N LEU A 775 -27.12 3.17 11.99
CA LEU A 775 -25.82 3.84 11.82
C LEU A 775 -25.94 5.18 11.09
N GLN A 776 -27.10 5.85 11.15
CA GLN A 776 -27.34 7.13 10.45
C GLN A 776 -26.34 8.22 10.87
N SER A 777 -25.84 8.14 12.11
CA SER A 777 -24.83 9.05 12.64
C SER A 777 -23.40 8.78 12.14
N LEU A 778 -23.13 7.61 11.57
CA LEU A 778 -21.83 7.26 10.98
C LEU A 778 -21.78 7.48 9.47
N ASP A 779 -22.93 7.44 8.80
CA ASP A 779 -23.01 7.68 7.37
C ASP A 779 -22.77 9.17 7.06
N GLY A 780 -21.90 9.45 6.08
CA GLY A 780 -21.53 10.81 5.71
C GLY A 780 -20.47 11.49 6.61
N LEU A 781 -20.06 10.87 7.73
CA LEU A 781 -18.90 11.33 8.52
C LEU A 781 -17.65 11.32 7.65
N ASN A 782 -16.83 12.35 7.80
CA ASN A 782 -15.51 12.37 7.17
C ASN A 782 -14.50 11.55 7.99
N ILE A 783 -13.37 11.15 7.37
CA ILE A 783 -12.33 10.33 8.03
C ILE A 783 -11.83 10.99 9.33
N THR A 784 -11.73 12.32 9.36
CA THR A 784 -11.22 13.02 10.55
C THR A 784 -12.21 12.96 11.70
N GLU A 785 -13.50 13.17 11.44
CA GLU A 785 -14.58 13.04 12.44
C GLU A 785 -14.66 11.61 12.99
N LEU A 786 -14.50 10.60 12.13
CA LEU A 786 -14.45 9.19 12.56
C LEU A 786 -13.26 8.94 13.48
N LEU A 787 -12.06 9.39 13.10
CA LEU A 787 -10.85 9.20 13.89
C LEU A 787 -10.90 10.02 15.20
N GLU A 788 -11.50 11.21 15.21
CA GLU A 788 -11.74 12.00 16.42
C GLU A 788 -12.66 11.26 17.39
N GLY A 789 -13.76 10.68 16.89
CA GLY A 789 -14.65 9.85 17.69
C GLY A 789 -13.90 8.66 18.31
N LEU A 790 -13.13 7.92 17.50
CA LEU A 790 -12.32 6.80 17.98
C LEU A 790 -11.26 7.23 19.01
N SER A 791 -10.58 8.37 18.78
CA SER A 791 -9.59 8.93 19.70
C SER A 791 -10.19 9.21 21.07
N ASN A 792 -11.37 9.84 21.11
CA ASN A 792 -12.04 10.16 22.36
C ASN A 792 -12.42 8.89 23.14
N TYR A 793 -12.97 7.88 22.46
CA TYR A 793 -13.31 6.60 23.09
C TYR A 793 -12.08 5.86 23.64
N ILE A 794 -10.98 5.85 22.88
CA ILE A 794 -9.71 5.26 23.31
C ILE A 794 -9.20 5.98 24.56
N LYS A 795 -9.15 7.32 24.54
CA LYS A 795 -8.66 8.12 25.67
C LYS A 795 -9.50 7.94 26.92
N ASP A 796 -10.83 7.90 26.80
CA ASP A 796 -11.72 7.72 27.95
C ASP A 796 -11.59 6.31 28.56
N TYR A 797 -11.41 5.28 27.73
CA TYR A 797 -11.08 3.95 28.23
C TYR A 797 -9.73 3.90 28.95
N LEU A 798 -8.70 4.52 28.38
CA LEU A 798 -7.34 4.55 28.95
C LEU A 798 -7.28 5.36 30.25
N LYS A 799 -8.08 6.42 30.41
CA LYS A 799 -8.23 7.11 31.71
C LYS A 799 -8.72 6.18 32.81
N ALA A 800 -9.68 5.31 32.50
CA ALA A 800 -10.20 4.31 33.44
C ALA A 800 -9.28 3.08 33.58
N ASN A 801 -8.39 2.85 32.61
CA ASN A 801 -7.47 1.71 32.56
C ASN A 801 -6.04 2.16 32.23
N PRO A 802 -5.37 2.93 33.10
CA PRO A 802 -4.12 3.64 32.77
C PRO A 802 -2.94 2.71 32.44
N ASN A 803 -2.99 1.45 32.88
CA ASN A 803 -1.93 0.45 32.65
C ASN A 803 -2.15 -0.40 31.39
N LYS A 804 -3.18 -0.12 30.58
CA LYS A 804 -3.46 -0.87 29.35
C LYS A 804 -2.94 -0.13 28.14
N VAL A 805 -2.38 -0.87 27.19
CA VAL A 805 -2.02 -0.37 25.86
C VAL A 805 -2.95 -1.03 24.85
N ILE A 806 -3.50 -0.25 23.92
CA ILE A 806 -4.32 -0.76 22.82
C ILE A 806 -3.44 -0.73 21.58
N GLY A 807 -2.81 -1.87 21.30
CA GLY A 807 -1.91 -2.04 20.17
C GLY A 807 -2.63 -2.49 18.90
N PHE A 808 -2.00 -2.27 17.76
CA PHE A 808 -2.35 -2.96 16.52
C PHE A 808 -1.08 -3.40 15.78
N ASN A 809 -0.98 -4.67 15.43
CA ASN A 809 0.18 -5.19 14.72
C ASN A 809 0.01 -5.10 13.19
N ILE A 810 0.84 -4.27 12.55
CA ILE A 810 0.79 -4.08 11.09
C ILE A 810 1.18 -5.38 10.36
N SER A 811 2.12 -6.15 10.91
CA SER A 811 2.58 -7.40 10.31
C SER A 811 1.43 -8.36 10.07
N SER A 812 0.42 -8.34 10.94
CA SER A 812 -0.76 -9.17 10.82
C SER A 812 -1.70 -8.74 9.68
N ILE A 813 -1.77 -7.43 9.36
CA ILE A 813 -2.39 -6.96 8.10
C ILE A 813 -1.56 -7.44 6.92
N GLY A 814 -0.23 -7.31 6.98
CA GLY A 814 0.67 -7.77 5.93
C GLY A 814 0.48 -9.25 5.61
N MET A 815 0.47 -10.09 6.64
CA MET A 815 0.19 -11.53 6.55
C MET A 815 -1.19 -11.81 5.96
N MET A 816 -2.23 -11.08 6.39
CA MET A 816 -3.58 -11.24 5.83
C MET A 816 -3.64 -10.84 4.36
N LEU A 817 -3.07 -9.70 3.97
CA LEU A 817 -3.01 -9.28 2.57
C LEU A 817 -2.25 -10.29 1.72
N SER A 818 -1.10 -10.78 2.19
CA SER A 818 -0.34 -11.83 1.49
C SER A 818 -1.14 -13.13 1.38
N ALA A 819 -1.84 -13.55 2.43
CA ALA A 819 -2.68 -14.76 2.43
C ALA A 819 -3.86 -14.65 1.45
N LEU A 820 -4.48 -13.47 1.33
CA LEU A 820 -5.53 -13.18 0.35
C LEU A 820 -5.06 -13.32 -1.10
N THR A 821 -3.75 -13.24 -1.35
CA THR A 821 -3.16 -13.42 -2.69
C THR A 821 -2.70 -14.83 -3.02
N VAL A 822 -2.77 -15.76 -2.06
CA VAL A 822 -2.41 -17.16 -2.28
C VAL A 822 -3.31 -17.73 -3.37
N LYS A 823 -2.67 -18.34 -4.38
CA LYS A 823 -3.40 -18.96 -5.48
C LYS A 823 -3.63 -20.42 -5.18
N VAL A 824 -4.75 -20.94 -5.62
CA VAL A 824 -5.09 -22.35 -5.56
C VAL A 824 -5.36 -22.90 -6.96
N GLY A 825 -4.79 -24.06 -7.23
CA GLY A 825 -5.17 -24.93 -8.33
C GLY A 825 -5.89 -26.15 -7.79
N VAL A 826 -6.82 -26.71 -8.57
CA VAL A 826 -7.62 -27.86 -8.15
C VAL A 826 -7.59 -28.93 -9.24
N GLU A 827 -7.24 -30.15 -8.87
CA GLU A 827 -7.41 -31.34 -9.70
C GLU A 827 -8.68 -32.09 -9.28
N PHE A 828 -9.59 -32.29 -10.23
CA PHE A 828 -10.74 -33.17 -10.08
C PHE A 828 -10.32 -34.63 -10.19
N ARG A 829 -11.22 -35.53 -9.74
CA ARG A 829 -11.12 -36.96 -10.01
C ARG A 829 -10.82 -37.23 -11.49
N LYS A 830 -10.07 -38.30 -11.74
CA LYS A 830 -9.54 -38.66 -13.06
C LYS A 830 -10.63 -38.75 -14.15
N ASP A 831 -11.82 -39.23 -13.80
CA ASP A 831 -13.01 -39.34 -14.65
C ASP A 831 -13.69 -37.98 -14.96
N LEU A 832 -13.41 -36.95 -14.16
CA LEU A 832 -13.94 -35.59 -14.29
C LEU A 832 -12.85 -34.56 -14.62
N SER A 833 -11.67 -34.99 -15.07
CA SER A 833 -10.52 -34.10 -15.35
C SER A 833 -10.82 -33.03 -16.41
N LYS A 834 -11.80 -33.28 -17.29
CA LYS A 834 -12.34 -32.31 -18.27
C LYS A 834 -12.91 -31.04 -17.59
N ASN A 835 -13.31 -31.14 -16.33
CA ASN A 835 -13.93 -30.08 -15.54
C ASN A 835 -12.91 -29.32 -14.67
N ASN A 836 -11.60 -29.56 -14.85
CA ASN A 836 -10.54 -28.79 -14.19
C ASN A 836 -10.58 -27.32 -14.65
N PHE A 837 -11.22 -26.47 -13.84
CA PHE A 837 -11.39 -25.05 -14.15
C PHE A 837 -10.29 -24.16 -13.53
N LEU A 838 -9.51 -24.68 -12.57
CA LEU A 838 -8.42 -23.97 -11.87
C LEU A 838 -7.03 -24.60 -12.07
N TYR A 839 -6.91 -25.65 -12.88
CA TYR A 839 -5.66 -26.37 -13.10
C TYR A 839 -5.52 -26.82 -14.56
N ASP A 840 -4.30 -26.74 -15.08
CA ASP A 840 -3.95 -27.27 -16.40
C ASP A 840 -2.55 -27.86 -16.34
N LYS A 841 -2.44 -29.15 -16.67
CA LYS A 841 -1.19 -29.90 -16.63
C LYS A 841 -0.26 -29.56 -17.82
N HIS A 842 -0.79 -28.93 -18.87
CA HIS A 842 -0.12 -28.84 -20.18
C HIS A 842 -0.03 -27.44 -20.82
N THR A 843 -0.48 -26.35 -20.19
CA THR A 843 -0.52 -25.03 -20.87
C THR A 843 0.35 -23.93 -20.26
N ARG A 844 0.80 -23.02 -21.14
CA ARG A 844 1.43 -21.71 -20.81
C ARG A 844 0.47 -20.73 -20.10
N GLN A 845 -0.76 -21.14 -19.77
CA GLN A 845 -1.80 -20.28 -19.18
C GLN A 845 -2.05 -20.66 -17.71
N ASN A 846 -1.76 -19.73 -16.80
CA ASN A 846 -2.00 -19.94 -15.37
C ASN A 846 -3.50 -19.77 -15.04
N LYS A 847 -4.22 -20.90 -14.86
CA LYS A 847 -5.65 -20.92 -14.48
C LYS A 847 -5.91 -20.81 -12.97
N SER A 848 -4.86 -20.81 -12.13
CA SER A 848 -5.03 -20.69 -10.68
C SER A 848 -5.65 -19.34 -10.30
N LYS A 849 -6.48 -19.36 -9.26
CA LYS A 849 -7.17 -18.17 -8.73
C LYS A 849 -6.84 -17.99 -7.27
N THR A 850 -7.04 -16.78 -6.74
CA THR A 850 -6.96 -16.56 -5.29
C THR A 850 -7.97 -17.45 -4.54
N VAL A 851 -7.65 -17.82 -3.29
CA VAL A 851 -8.52 -18.68 -2.45
C VAL A 851 -9.96 -18.17 -2.42
N LEU A 852 -10.17 -16.87 -2.20
CA LEU A 852 -11.52 -16.29 -2.16
C LEU A 852 -12.22 -16.34 -3.51
N LYS A 853 -11.50 -16.24 -4.63
CA LYS A 853 -12.07 -16.37 -5.96
C LYS A 853 -12.41 -17.82 -6.29
N ALA A 854 -11.59 -18.78 -5.87
CA ALA A 854 -11.92 -20.20 -5.98
C ALA A 854 -13.14 -20.58 -5.14
N LEU A 855 -13.28 -20.01 -3.94
CA LEU A 855 -14.48 -20.12 -3.10
C LEU A 855 -15.70 -19.50 -3.78
N ALA A 856 -15.59 -18.24 -4.24
CA ALA A 856 -16.64 -17.53 -4.98
C ALA A 856 -17.16 -18.34 -6.17
N ASP A 857 -16.25 -18.85 -7.01
CA ASP A 857 -16.59 -19.52 -8.26
C ASP A 857 -17.22 -20.89 -8.09
N GLY A 858 -17.09 -21.53 -6.93
CA GLY A 858 -17.75 -22.79 -6.66
C GLY A 858 -18.76 -22.76 -5.51
N PHE A 859 -19.21 -21.57 -5.07
CA PHE A 859 -20.42 -21.44 -4.23
C PHE A 859 -21.61 -22.22 -4.79
N ASP A 860 -21.72 -22.34 -6.11
CA ASP A 860 -22.80 -23.08 -6.77
C ASP A 860 -22.66 -24.61 -6.76
N SER A 861 -21.49 -25.10 -6.37
CA SER A 861 -21.11 -26.52 -6.42
C SER A 861 -21.22 -27.26 -5.06
N HIS A 862 -21.81 -26.61 -4.06
CA HIS A 862 -21.79 -27.02 -2.63
C HIS A 862 -22.65 -28.23 -2.24
N ASP A 863 -23.29 -28.93 -3.18
CA ASP A 863 -24.32 -29.92 -2.87
C ASP A 863 -23.73 -31.28 -2.47
N ASN A 864 -23.89 -31.65 -1.20
CA ASN A 864 -23.71 -33.01 -0.66
C ASN A 864 -25.02 -33.55 -0.05
N SER A 865 -26.16 -32.90 -0.30
CA SER A 865 -27.44 -33.27 0.32
C SER A 865 -27.90 -34.69 -0.01
N SER A 866 -27.33 -35.29 -1.07
CA SER A 866 -27.56 -36.67 -1.52
C SER A 866 -26.50 -37.68 -1.06
N ASP A 867 -25.52 -37.27 -0.25
CA ASP A 867 -24.40 -38.11 0.17
C ASP A 867 -24.74 -39.03 1.36
N VAL A 868 -25.73 -39.91 1.19
CA VAL A 868 -26.06 -40.97 2.15
C VAL A 868 -25.97 -42.32 1.44
N GLY A 869 -25.02 -43.17 1.86
CA GLY A 869 -24.82 -44.53 1.31
C GLY A 869 -23.85 -44.64 0.11
N SER A 870 -23.69 -45.85 -0.42
CA SER A 870 -22.74 -46.20 -1.48
C SER A 870 -23.03 -45.59 -2.86
N ASP A 871 -24.26 -45.11 -3.08
CA ASP A 871 -24.69 -44.46 -4.33
C ASP A 871 -24.42 -42.94 -4.35
N SER A 872 -23.95 -42.38 -3.23
CA SER A 872 -23.62 -40.95 -3.05
C SER A 872 -22.75 -40.36 -4.17
N VAL A 873 -21.76 -41.12 -4.64
CA VAL A 873 -20.82 -40.68 -5.68
C VAL A 873 -21.49 -40.41 -7.04
N ARG A 874 -22.59 -41.12 -7.37
CA ARG A 874 -23.26 -41.04 -8.68
C ARG A 874 -24.20 -39.84 -8.82
N ASN A 875 -24.71 -39.32 -7.70
CA ASN A 875 -25.68 -38.22 -7.69
C ASN A 875 -25.05 -36.84 -7.46
N ARG A 876 -23.73 -36.76 -7.30
CA ARG A 876 -23.00 -35.49 -7.15
C ARG A 876 -22.94 -34.74 -8.48
N LYS A 877 -23.28 -33.45 -8.47
CA LYS A 877 -23.06 -32.58 -9.63
C LYS A 877 -21.59 -32.59 -10.04
N GLU A 878 -21.31 -32.61 -11.35
CA GLU A 878 -19.94 -32.74 -11.88
C GLU A 878 -18.98 -31.69 -11.30
N TRP A 879 -19.44 -30.46 -11.07
CA TRP A 879 -18.63 -29.36 -10.57
C TRP A 879 -18.42 -29.34 -9.04
N SER A 880 -18.99 -30.28 -8.29
CA SER A 880 -18.94 -30.30 -6.82
C SER A 880 -17.52 -30.27 -6.25
N TYR A 881 -17.31 -29.49 -5.18
CA TYR A 881 -16.03 -29.48 -4.47
C TYR A 881 -15.66 -30.84 -3.85
N TYR A 882 -16.65 -31.72 -3.62
CA TYR A 882 -16.41 -33.09 -3.18
C TYR A 882 -15.81 -33.98 -4.28
N ASN A 883 -15.78 -33.52 -5.53
CA ASN A 883 -15.09 -34.17 -6.66
C ASN A 883 -13.62 -33.74 -6.81
N TRP A 884 -13.11 -32.89 -5.93
CA TRP A 884 -11.71 -32.43 -5.94
C TRP A 884 -10.81 -33.44 -5.26
N ASP A 885 -9.84 -33.99 -5.99
CA ASP A 885 -8.86 -34.94 -5.46
C ASP A 885 -7.63 -34.25 -4.89
N LYS A 886 -7.17 -33.18 -5.53
CA LYS A 886 -5.99 -32.43 -5.04
C LYS A 886 -6.22 -30.94 -5.08
N ILE A 887 -5.68 -30.26 -4.06
CA ILE A 887 -5.64 -28.80 -3.98
C ILE A 887 -4.18 -28.37 -3.91
N HIS A 888 -3.76 -27.54 -4.86
CA HIS A 888 -2.40 -27.03 -4.98
C HIS A 888 -2.33 -25.57 -4.52
N PHE A 889 -1.69 -25.32 -3.38
CA PHE A 889 -1.49 -23.97 -2.84
C PHE A 889 -0.18 -23.38 -3.33
N TYR A 890 -0.25 -22.30 -4.10
CA TYR A 890 0.89 -21.50 -4.50
C TYR A 890 1.12 -20.40 -3.46
N ILE A 891 1.72 -20.79 -2.34
CA ILE A 891 2.03 -19.89 -1.23
C ILE A 891 3.22 -19.02 -1.63
N ASN A 892 3.10 -17.70 -1.41
CA ASN A 892 4.15 -16.75 -1.75
C ASN A 892 5.45 -17.11 -0.99
N GLY A 893 6.55 -17.29 -1.73
CA GLY A 893 7.87 -17.60 -1.17
C GLY A 893 8.30 -19.07 -1.24
N PHE A 894 7.42 -19.98 -1.67
CA PHE A 894 7.77 -21.37 -1.95
C PHE A 894 8.09 -21.57 -3.43
N ASN A 895 9.09 -22.42 -3.71
CA ASN A 895 9.49 -22.77 -5.09
C ASN A 895 8.49 -23.72 -5.77
N GLU A 896 7.76 -24.52 -4.98
CA GLU A 896 6.78 -25.50 -5.44
C GLU A 896 5.44 -25.33 -4.70
N PRO A 897 4.30 -25.66 -5.33
CA PRO A 897 3.00 -25.56 -4.67
C PRO A 897 2.84 -26.65 -3.59
N TYR A 898 2.37 -26.26 -2.41
CA TYR A 898 1.97 -27.21 -1.38
C TYR A 898 0.72 -27.96 -1.86
N THR A 899 0.84 -29.27 -2.07
CA THR A 899 -0.24 -30.08 -2.62
C THR A 899 -0.88 -30.90 -1.53
N LEU A 900 -2.19 -30.74 -1.37
CA LEU A 900 -2.97 -31.51 -0.43
C LEU A 900 -3.76 -32.58 -1.20
N ASP A 901 -3.42 -33.84 -0.92
CA ASP A 901 -4.08 -35.00 -1.52
C ASP A 901 -5.27 -35.44 -0.65
N ARG A 902 -6.46 -35.40 -1.23
CA ARG A 902 -7.72 -35.73 -0.57
C ARG A 902 -8.15 -37.16 -0.81
N THR A 903 -7.43 -37.94 -1.63
CA THR A 903 -7.84 -39.29 -2.01
C THR A 903 -8.04 -40.22 -0.81
N ASN A 904 -7.28 -40.03 0.27
CA ASN A 904 -7.36 -40.80 1.52
C ASN A 904 -8.32 -40.21 2.58
N LEU A 905 -8.89 -39.02 2.36
CA LEU A 905 -9.72 -38.30 3.33
C LEU A 905 -11.23 -38.40 3.03
N LYS A 906 -11.62 -39.20 2.03
CA LYS A 906 -12.98 -39.26 1.48
C LYS A 906 -14.02 -39.93 2.37
N GLU A 907 -13.60 -40.60 3.45
CA GLU A 907 -14.51 -41.36 4.32
C GLU A 907 -15.02 -40.57 5.54
N GLU A 908 -14.43 -39.41 5.87
CA GLU A 908 -14.96 -38.53 6.89
C GLU A 908 -15.89 -37.46 6.29
N PHE A 909 -17.21 -37.68 6.38
CA PHE A 909 -18.25 -36.69 6.04
C PHE A 909 -18.12 -35.35 6.80
N SER A 910 -17.28 -35.30 7.84
CA SER A 910 -16.97 -34.08 8.59
C SER A 910 -16.02 -33.11 7.88
N TYR A 911 -15.32 -33.54 6.82
CA TYR A 911 -14.18 -32.82 6.27
C TYR A 911 -14.45 -32.22 4.89
N SER A 912 -15.12 -31.05 4.89
CA SER A 912 -15.42 -30.30 3.66
C SER A 912 -14.15 -29.69 3.04
N PRO A 913 -13.97 -29.70 1.71
CA PRO A 913 -12.85 -29.07 1.00
C PRO A 913 -12.68 -27.56 1.30
N LEU A 914 -13.74 -26.90 1.79
CA LEU A 914 -13.69 -25.52 2.29
C LEU A 914 -12.69 -25.35 3.44
N HIS A 915 -12.59 -26.35 4.33
CA HIS A 915 -11.63 -26.35 5.44
C HIS A 915 -10.19 -26.34 4.95
N MET A 916 -9.89 -27.10 3.90
CA MET A 916 -8.57 -27.09 3.27
C MET A 916 -8.29 -25.77 2.57
N LEU A 917 -9.27 -25.21 1.84
CA LEU A 917 -9.11 -23.95 1.11
C LEU A 917 -8.71 -22.78 2.00
N ILE A 918 -9.31 -22.68 3.20
CA ILE A 918 -8.89 -21.66 4.16
C ILE A 918 -7.60 -22.04 4.90
N GLY A 919 -7.14 -23.28 4.77
CA GLY A 919 -5.82 -23.73 5.19
C GLY A 919 -5.76 -24.44 6.53
N ILE A 920 -6.84 -25.11 6.94
CA ILE A 920 -6.83 -26.03 8.09
C ILE A 920 -6.18 -27.36 7.64
N ASN A 921 -5.27 -27.89 8.46
CA ASN A 921 -4.68 -29.20 8.25
C ASN A 921 -5.72 -30.33 8.38
N PRO A 922 -5.58 -31.45 7.66
CA PRO A 922 -6.50 -32.59 7.75
C PRO A 922 -6.75 -33.09 9.18
N ASP A 923 -5.75 -33.00 10.05
CA ASP A 923 -5.83 -33.38 11.46
C ASP A 923 -6.57 -32.36 12.36
N LYS A 924 -6.99 -31.21 11.81
CA LYS A 924 -7.68 -30.10 12.50
C LYS A 924 -6.89 -29.49 13.67
N THR A 925 -5.59 -29.75 13.77
CA THR A 925 -4.77 -29.26 14.90
C THR A 925 -3.99 -27.98 14.57
N THR A 926 -3.79 -27.68 13.28
CA THR A 926 -2.90 -26.61 12.82
C THR A 926 -3.38 -25.97 11.50
N TYR A 927 -2.81 -24.82 11.15
CA TYR A 927 -3.00 -24.15 9.86
C TYR A 927 -1.75 -24.25 8.97
N PHE A 928 -1.90 -24.27 7.64
CA PHE A 928 -0.75 -24.16 6.72
C PHE A 928 -0.14 -22.76 6.80
N LYS A 929 1.17 -22.66 6.97
CA LYS A 929 1.88 -21.37 7.00
C LYS A 929 1.58 -20.57 5.73
N GLY A 930 1.21 -19.30 5.89
CA GLY A 930 0.88 -18.39 4.79
C GLY A 930 -0.54 -18.56 4.21
N SER A 931 -1.36 -19.47 4.73
CA SER A 931 -2.79 -19.56 4.39
C SER A 931 -3.63 -18.47 5.07
N ILE A 932 -4.89 -18.31 4.63
CA ILE A 932 -5.85 -17.38 5.24
C ILE A 932 -6.09 -17.75 6.71
N GLY A 933 -6.27 -19.04 7.02
CA GLY A 933 -6.45 -19.55 8.37
C GLY A 933 -5.24 -19.28 9.26
N TYR A 934 -4.02 -19.40 8.73
CA TYR A 934 -2.80 -19.04 9.46
C TYR A 934 -2.69 -17.54 9.73
N ALA A 935 -3.07 -16.68 8.78
CA ALA A 935 -3.10 -15.23 8.99
C ALA A 935 -4.16 -14.82 10.04
N ILE A 936 -5.35 -15.43 9.99
CA ILE A 936 -6.41 -15.23 11.00
C ILE A 936 -5.95 -15.75 12.36
N GLY A 937 -5.30 -16.92 12.41
CA GLY A 937 -4.71 -17.48 13.63
C GLY A 937 -3.63 -16.56 14.22
N SER A 938 -2.82 -15.93 13.36
CA SER A 938 -1.83 -14.92 13.79
C SER A 938 -2.49 -13.64 14.32
N LEU A 939 -3.68 -13.27 13.83
CA LEU A 939 -4.43 -12.07 14.25
C LEU A 939 -5.21 -12.25 15.55
N PHE A 940 -5.81 -13.41 15.77
CA PHE A 940 -6.81 -13.61 16.82
C PHE A 940 -6.45 -14.73 17.82
N GLY A 941 -5.27 -15.34 17.67
CA GLY A 941 -4.84 -16.49 18.47
C GLY A 941 -5.14 -17.83 17.76
N GLY A 942 -4.78 -18.95 18.38
CA GLY A 942 -5.07 -20.28 17.81
C GLY A 942 -3.95 -20.86 16.93
N LEU A 943 -2.75 -20.29 16.97
CA LEU A 943 -1.54 -20.98 16.56
C LEU A 943 -1.07 -21.92 17.70
N ASN A 944 -0.34 -22.99 17.35
CA ASN A 944 0.26 -23.88 18.35
C ASN A 944 1.49 -23.24 18.99
N THR A 945 1.81 -23.62 20.24
CA THR A 945 2.96 -23.10 21.01
C THR A 945 4.31 -23.28 20.32
N THR A 946 4.42 -24.26 19.41
CA THR A 946 5.62 -24.54 18.62
C THR A 946 5.72 -23.66 17.36
N ASP A 947 4.71 -22.86 17.02
CA ASP A 947 4.75 -21.99 15.85
C ASP A 947 5.58 -20.72 16.11
N PRO A 948 6.43 -20.28 15.16
CA PRO A 948 7.23 -19.06 15.31
C PRO A 948 6.42 -17.79 15.59
N ASN A 949 5.16 -17.73 15.16
CA ASN A 949 4.27 -16.59 15.38
C ASN A 949 3.31 -16.81 16.56
N TYR A 950 3.50 -17.84 17.39
CA TYR A 950 2.62 -18.12 18.53
C TYR A 950 2.51 -16.94 19.50
N ASN A 951 3.63 -16.41 19.97
CA ASN A 951 3.65 -15.28 20.91
C ASN A 951 2.97 -14.04 20.29
N LEU A 952 3.25 -13.77 19.01
CA LEU A 952 2.58 -12.73 18.23
C LEU A 952 1.05 -12.94 18.20
N SER A 953 0.59 -14.18 18.03
CA SER A 953 -0.85 -14.50 18.00
C SER A 953 -1.56 -14.26 19.34
N ILE A 954 -0.92 -14.62 20.46
CA ILE A 954 -1.45 -14.36 21.81
C ILE A 954 -1.49 -12.86 22.09
N GLU A 955 -0.47 -12.15 21.66
CA GLU A 955 -0.39 -10.71 21.79
C GLU A 955 -1.45 -9.97 20.97
N ASN A 956 -1.68 -10.37 19.71
CA ASN A 956 -2.72 -9.76 18.88
C ASN A 956 -4.12 -10.08 19.38
N LYS A 957 -4.31 -11.29 19.92
CA LYS A 957 -5.54 -11.67 20.61
C LYS A 957 -5.82 -10.74 21.80
N ASN A 958 -4.83 -10.48 22.63
CA ASN A 958 -4.97 -9.55 23.77
C ASN A 958 -5.31 -8.12 23.29
N ASP A 959 -4.67 -7.66 22.22
CA ASP A 959 -4.93 -6.34 21.62
C ASP A 959 -6.36 -6.25 21.04
N ALA A 960 -6.80 -7.27 20.29
CA ALA A 960 -8.15 -7.36 19.73
C ALA A 960 -9.22 -7.38 20.83
N THR A 961 -8.98 -8.14 21.90
CA THR A 961 -9.80 -8.11 23.12
C THR A 961 -9.76 -6.73 23.79
N GLY A 962 -8.62 -6.05 23.79
CA GLY A 962 -8.49 -4.66 24.24
C GLY A 962 -9.39 -3.68 23.48
N ILE A 963 -9.42 -3.76 22.14
CA ILE A 963 -10.31 -2.96 21.30
C ILE A 963 -11.78 -3.27 21.59
N LEU A 964 -12.14 -4.55 21.73
CA LEU A 964 -13.50 -4.94 22.13
C LEU A 964 -13.85 -4.42 23.53
N ASN A 965 -12.89 -4.37 24.45
CA ASN A 965 -13.10 -3.81 25.78
C ASN A 965 -13.37 -2.30 25.75
N VAL A 966 -12.70 -1.55 24.87
CA VAL A 966 -13.04 -0.12 24.62
C VAL A 966 -14.47 0.00 24.14
N PHE A 967 -14.85 -0.82 23.15
CA PHE A 967 -16.20 -0.81 22.60
C PHE A 967 -17.27 -1.20 23.65
N ASN A 968 -17.02 -2.26 24.42
CA ASN A 968 -17.86 -2.70 25.54
C ASN A 968 -18.00 -1.61 26.61
N TYR A 969 -16.91 -0.94 26.95
CA TYR A 969 -16.92 0.16 27.91
C TYR A 969 -17.78 1.33 27.42
N VAL A 970 -17.63 1.75 26.16
CA VAL A 970 -18.44 2.83 25.58
C VAL A 970 -19.92 2.46 25.53
N LEU A 971 -20.23 1.23 25.10
CA LEU A 971 -21.61 0.73 25.07
C LEU A 971 -22.22 0.66 26.47
N ASP A 972 -21.48 0.17 27.47
CA ASP A 972 -21.93 0.10 28.87
C ASP A 972 -22.18 1.49 29.47
N GLN A 973 -21.32 2.47 29.18
CA GLN A 973 -21.53 3.86 29.60
C GLN A 973 -22.78 4.47 28.94
N LYS A 974 -22.96 4.25 27.63
CA LYS A 974 -24.13 4.75 26.90
C LYS A 974 -25.42 4.06 27.34
N ASP A 975 -25.37 2.76 27.60
CA ASP A 975 -26.49 2.00 28.17
C ASP A 975 -26.90 2.55 29.53
N LYS A 976 -25.94 2.81 30.43
CA LYS A 976 -26.20 3.44 31.74
C LYS A 976 -26.79 4.84 31.62
N GLU A 977 -26.29 5.66 30.69
CA GLU A 977 -26.80 7.00 30.43
C GLU A 977 -28.26 6.97 29.95
N LEU A 978 -28.57 6.11 28.97
CA LEU A 978 -29.92 5.97 28.42
C LEU A 978 -30.88 5.37 29.43
N LYS A 979 -30.49 4.31 30.15
CA LYS A 979 -31.28 3.72 31.23
C LYS A 979 -31.57 4.71 32.35
N LYS A 980 -30.60 5.57 32.72
CA LYS A 980 -30.83 6.65 33.70
C LYS A 980 -31.85 7.68 33.18
N HIS A 981 -31.82 8.01 31.89
CA HIS A 981 -32.78 8.92 31.28
C HIS A 981 -34.20 8.30 31.24
N GLU A 982 -34.30 7.02 30.86
CA GLU A 982 -35.56 6.25 30.93
C GLU A 982 -36.05 6.08 32.39
N ASP A 983 -35.15 5.93 33.36
CA ASP A 983 -35.46 5.90 34.80
C ASP A 983 -36.09 7.20 35.28
N GLN A 984 -35.55 8.34 34.87
CA GLN A 984 -36.08 9.66 35.22
C GLN A 984 -37.49 9.88 34.67
N ILE A 985 -37.72 9.50 33.41
CA ILE A 985 -39.03 9.64 32.76
C ILE A 985 -40.06 8.66 33.35
N ALA A 986 -39.69 7.38 33.50
CA ALA A 986 -40.60 6.36 34.05
C ALA A 986 -41.05 6.69 35.47
N THR A 987 -40.14 7.12 36.35
CA THR A 987 -40.46 7.41 37.76
C THR A 987 -41.48 8.54 37.92
N GLN A 988 -41.54 9.47 36.95
CA GLN A 988 -42.48 10.58 36.98
C GLN A 988 -43.94 10.15 36.71
N TYR A 989 -44.16 9.13 35.87
CA TYR A 989 -45.48 8.75 35.36
C TYR A 989 -45.92 7.32 35.73
N TYR A 990 -45.09 6.61 36.49
CA TYR A 990 -45.30 5.21 36.90
C TYR A 990 -45.45 5.03 38.43
N ASP A 991 -45.68 6.13 39.14
CA ASP A 991 -46.04 6.14 40.55
C ASP A 991 -47.45 5.54 40.74
N LYS A 992 -47.68 4.81 41.84
CA LYS A 992 -48.99 4.19 42.14
C LYS A 992 -50.12 5.24 42.22
N ASP A 993 -49.77 6.46 42.62
CA ASP A 993 -50.69 7.59 42.71
C ASP A 993 -50.87 8.33 41.37
N ALA A 994 -50.22 7.85 40.29
CA ALA A 994 -50.36 8.43 38.95
C ALA A 994 -51.53 7.84 38.14
N TRP A 995 -52.16 6.76 38.63
CA TRP A 995 -53.20 6.03 37.91
C TRP A 995 -54.33 5.55 38.84
N GLU A 996 -55.55 5.53 38.32
CA GLU A 996 -56.73 4.99 39.01
C GLU A 996 -57.44 3.97 38.12
N THR A 997 -57.93 2.86 38.70
CA THR A 997 -58.70 1.83 37.99
C THR A 997 -60.12 1.75 38.50
N LYS A 998 -61.10 1.76 37.59
CA LYS A 998 -62.53 1.66 37.91
C LYS A 998 -63.18 0.52 37.13
N VAL A 999 -63.73 -0.48 37.81
CA VAL A 999 -64.41 -1.61 37.16
C VAL A 999 -65.71 -1.13 36.49
N ILE A 1000 -65.95 -1.54 35.24
CA ILE A 1000 -67.18 -1.20 34.51
C ILE A 1000 -68.18 -2.36 34.61
N ASN A 1001 -67.76 -3.55 34.18
CA ASN A 1001 -68.53 -4.79 34.31
C ASN A 1001 -67.62 -6.02 34.21
N SER A 1002 -68.11 -7.18 34.65
CA SER A 1002 -67.37 -8.44 34.58
C SER A 1002 -68.31 -9.65 34.48
N SER A 1003 -67.95 -10.62 33.66
CA SER A 1003 -68.60 -11.93 33.48
C SER A 1003 -67.54 -13.05 33.53
N GLU A 1004 -67.97 -14.31 33.36
CA GLU A 1004 -67.05 -15.46 33.35
C GLU A 1004 -66.06 -15.47 32.17
N ASP A 1005 -66.41 -14.78 31.08
CA ASP A 1005 -65.64 -14.77 29.83
C ASP A 1005 -65.07 -13.39 29.45
N GLU A 1006 -65.55 -12.30 30.09
CA GLU A 1006 -65.19 -10.92 29.74
C GLU A 1006 -65.11 -10.00 30.97
N ILE A 1007 -64.09 -9.14 31.06
CA ILE A 1007 -63.99 -8.08 32.08
C ILE A 1007 -63.73 -6.76 31.37
N ASN A 1008 -64.53 -5.73 31.67
CA ASN A 1008 -64.29 -4.37 31.22
C ASN A 1008 -64.01 -3.44 32.41
N TYR A 1009 -62.96 -2.63 32.29
CA TYR A 1009 -62.62 -1.61 33.28
C TYR A 1009 -62.10 -0.33 32.61
N GLU A 1010 -62.11 0.76 33.37
CA GLU A 1010 -61.54 2.04 32.98
C GLU A 1010 -60.24 2.27 33.75
N LEU A 1011 -59.20 2.70 33.03
CA LEU A 1011 -57.92 3.13 33.55
C LEU A 1011 -57.78 4.64 33.33
N ILE A 1012 -57.59 5.39 34.41
CA ILE A 1012 -57.54 6.86 34.41
C ILE A 1012 -56.14 7.32 34.81
N ARG A 1013 -55.52 8.17 33.98
CA ARG A 1013 -54.23 8.79 34.23
C ARG A 1013 -54.39 10.08 35.02
N LEU A 1014 -53.81 10.15 36.21
CA LEU A 1014 -53.90 11.30 37.13
C LEU A 1014 -52.76 12.32 36.95
N LYS A 1015 -51.59 11.89 36.44
CA LYS A 1015 -50.46 12.79 36.12
C LYS A 1015 -50.29 12.91 34.60
N SER A 1016 -50.46 14.12 34.05
CA SER A 1016 -50.37 14.35 32.60
C SER A 1016 -48.95 14.62 32.14
N SER A 1017 -48.53 13.95 31.06
CA SER A 1017 -47.23 14.19 30.42
C SER A 1017 -47.26 15.42 29.50
N LYS A 1018 -46.08 16.00 29.25
CA LYS A 1018 -45.89 17.16 28.37
C LYS A 1018 -45.80 16.81 26.88
N THR A 1019 -45.67 15.54 26.50
CA THR A 1019 -45.54 15.12 25.09
C THR A 1019 -46.82 15.41 24.29
N GLN A 1020 -46.68 15.61 22.98
CA GLN A 1020 -47.80 15.95 22.12
C GLN A 1020 -48.75 14.75 21.96
N GLU A 1021 -48.18 13.56 21.88
CA GLU A 1021 -48.84 12.25 21.83
C GLU A 1021 -49.66 12.02 23.11
N SER A 1022 -49.09 12.31 24.28
CA SER A 1022 -49.79 12.24 25.57
C SER A 1022 -51.02 13.17 25.63
N LYS A 1023 -50.93 14.37 25.07
CA LYS A 1023 -52.05 15.33 25.02
C LYS A 1023 -53.14 14.91 24.04
N GLN A 1024 -52.77 14.22 22.96
CA GLN A 1024 -53.71 13.67 21.97
C GLN A 1024 -54.44 12.42 22.51
N LEU A 1025 -53.73 11.52 23.20
CA LEU A 1025 -54.29 10.29 23.78
C LEU A 1025 -55.28 10.54 24.93
N GLY A 1026 -55.15 11.68 25.62
CA GLY A 1026 -56.06 12.04 26.72
C GLY A 1026 -55.77 11.29 28.03
N SER A 1027 -56.74 11.23 28.95
CA SER A 1027 -56.52 10.73 30.32
C SER A 1027 -57.26 9.43 30.66
N ARG A 1028 -58.31 9.07 29.92
CA ARG A 1028 -59.17 7.92 30.25
C ARG A 1028 -59.08 6.84 29.18
N PHE A 1029 -58.93 5.59 29.61
CA PHE A 1029 -58.77 4.42 28.75
C PHE A 1029 -59.73 3.31 29.16
N LYS A 1030 -60.58 2.82 28.26
CA LYS A 1030 -61.40 1.61 28.48
C LYS A 1030 -60.62 0.38 28.04
N VAL A 1031 -60.53 -0.61 28.93
CA VAL A 1031 -59.79 -1.85 28.69
C VAL A 1031 -60.76 -3.03 28.75
N LYS A 1032 -60.62 -3.94 27.78
CA LYS A 1032 -61.38 -5.19 27.70
C LYS A 1032 -60.45 -6.40 27.82
N LEU A 1033 -60.74 -7.27 28.77
CA LEU A 1033 -60.12 -8.58 28.94
C LEU A 1033 -61.10 -9.66 28.48
N ALA A 1034 -60.62 -10.65 27.73
CA ALA A 1034 -61.40 -11.82 27.38
C ALA A 1034 -60.64 -13.10 27.73
N LYS A 1035 -61.36 -14.16 28.05
CA LYS A 1035 -60.77 -15.47 28.33
C LYS A 1035 -60.33 -16.15 27.02
N LYS A 1036 -59.11 -16.69 26.98
CA LYS A 1036 -58.57 -17.32 25.76
C LYS A 1036 -59.22 -18.68 25.51
N LYS A 1037 -59.70 -18.94 24.29
CA LYS A 1037 -60.29 -20.24 23.89
C LYS A 1037 -59.33 -21.40 24.21
N HIS A 1038 -59.81 -22.41 24.94
CA HIS A 1038 -59.06 -23.59 25.40
C HIS A 1038 -57.89 -23.31 26.37
N SER A 1039 -57.91 -22.19 27.12
CA SER A 1039 -56.91 -21.87 28.14
C SER A 1039 -57.56 -21.38 29.44
N SER A 1040 -56.82 -21.46 30.56
CA SER A 1040 -57.21 -20.82 31.83
C SER A 1040 -56.76 -19.36 31.94
N TYR A 1041 -56.02 -18.84 30.96
CA TYR A 1041 -55.50 -17.48 30.96
C TYR A 1041 -56.46 -16.49 30.29
N TRP A 1042 -56.41 -15.25 30.76
CA TRP A 1042 -57.09 -14.10 30.16
C TRP A 1042 -56.15 -13.41 29.17
N GLU A 1043 -56.70 -12.62 28.26
CA GLU A 1043 -55.93 -11.77 27.35
C GLU A 1043 -56.56 -10.38 27.24
N ILE A 1044 -55.73 -9.35 27.14
CA ILE A 1044 -56.19 -8.01 26.81
C ILE A 1044 -56.56 -8.00 25.33
N THR A 1045 -57.83 -7.79 25.02
CA THR A 1045 -58.35 -7.81 23.64
C THR A 1045 -58.61 -6.42 23.09
N GLN A 1046 -58.71 -5.41 23.95
CA GLN A 1046 -58.95 -4.04 23.51
C GLN A 1046 -58.48 -2.99 24.51
N ILE A 1047 -57.94 -1.87 24.00
CA ILE A 1047 -57.62 -0.65 24.75
C ILE A 1047 -58.17 0.54 23.95
N ILE A 1048 -59.13 1.29 24.50
CA ILE A 1048 -59.78 2.43 23.85
C ILE A 1048 -59.43 3.71 24.60
N ALA A 1049 -58.76 4.65 23.96
CA ALA A 1049 -58.59 6.02 24.45
C ALA A 1049 -59.92 6.79 24.34
N VAL A 1050 -60.54 7.08 25.48
CA VAL A 1050 -61.88 7.70 25.55
C VAL A 1050 -61.83 9.19 25.24
N ASP A 1051 -60.75 9.85 25.65
CA ASP A 1051 -60.56 11.30 25.52
C ASP A 1051 -59.69 11.68 24.32
N TYR A 1052 -59.58 10.80 23.31
CA TYR A 1052 -58.68 11.01 22.19
C TYR A 1052 -59.06 12.27 21.38
N LYS A 1053 -58.11 13.17 21.19
CA LYS A 1053 -58.25 14.35 20.33
C LYS A 1053 -57.58 14.07 19.00
N ALA A 1054 -58.38 13.73 17.99
CA ALA A 1054 -57.92 13.63 16.62
C ALA A 1054 -57.27 14.95 16.19
N ALA A 1055 -56.06 14.86 15.63
CA ALA A 1055 -55.26 16.00 15.19
C ALA A 1055 -55.84 16.67 13.95
#